data_AF-A0AAW8H609-F1
#
_entry.id   AF-A0AAW8H609-F1
#
_cell.length_a   1.000
_cell.length_b   1.000
_cell.length_c   1.000
_cell.angle_alpha   90.00
_cell.angle_beta   90.00
_cell.angle_gamma   90.00
#
_symmetry.space_group_name_H-M   'P 1'
#
loop_
_entity.id
_entity.type
_entity.pdbx_description
1 polymer ?
#
loop_
_entity_poly.entity_id
_entity_poly.type
_entity_poly.pdbx_seq_one_letter_code
_entity_poly.pdbx_strand_id
1 'polypeptide(L)'
;MSTQPTQDAVPSESPRDLKFNAGKIDEFVTSMGWTYIDRFGVKHYTIEGINYLAQQAMNAFGYVILTGKTFTTGATINNPNEVLLNTADGEYYKWTGSFASGPKVVPASSTPAGTGGIGPGAWIGVGDASLRTALAALSGAGLIGYDPAQTYGAKTVGSELKTQSSDIASLKSKLPDAISTLATVLKKVNDGTAITIACYGDSLTYGQDTTATGGRPPINGATQGRSPNPYPESLATSLSTVGITSTVYNRGYPGDTSADGLTRWASAGASDVSIISYGTNDALNYGSTGLVSVDDFRKNISTMIERERAKGAVVILMSAPNVAERTNNAKVAPYRAQMKYLAEAYGLTFIDAQEQISTITNNTTDNVHLTTFAYCELGWHIAALFTNRNGAITPVCAGQIYHPTDHIGYGGSTTFKTVTGAKGRNLLIELPAGSIYAIGVYCEEDVFPVIHSYNEQATNSLLSCYYAGSPGATSGAKIAAIAHQSSKGKRQKVTAQKLCKGLRTLYILNNGTVPSYIEAVEFTGVEEPASSLGYFQKSSALTGAFQPVRFSNLQNAWATVDVSRMLTSDCQYVARLTLGNENIGGLALFNGPQAHPDFFNQNALLIIRSGSIIGIREIIDGVVGSDTSSSSGVFPATGTWTGEIEVEIIGTTCNVYVDGTLRVTKTGVTVNRGYAGLYGYASQRLACHGAWVKGYTKALYE
;
A
#
# COMPACT_ATOMS: atom_id res chain seq x y z
N MET A 1 64.25 -24.59 69.59
CA MET A 1 63.28 -23.53 69.90
C MET A 1 61.92 -24.18 70.13
N SER A 2 61.23 -23.88 71.23
CA SER A 2 59.90 -24.43 71.52
C SER A 2 58.94 -24.12 70.36
N THR A 3 58.32 -25.14 69.79
CA THR A 3 57.49 -25.03 68.57
C THR A 3 56.02 -24.76 68.86
N GLN A 4 55.63 -24.61 70.12
CA GLN A 4 54.27 -24.21 70.47
C GLN A 4 54.17 -22.67 70.50
N PRO A 5 53.25 -22.09 69.71
CA PRO A 5 52.87 -20.68 69.83
C PRO A 5 52.39 -20.39 71.26
N THR A 6 52.61 -19.15 71.71
CA THR A 6 52.06 -18.64 72.96
C THR A 6 50.54 -18.45 72.86
N GLN A 7 49.90 -18.17 73.99
CA GLN A 7 48.51 -17.71 74.06
C GLN A 7 48.41 -16.17 74.05
N ASP A 8 49.48 -15.48 73.66
CA ASP A 8 49.48 -14.02 73.60
C ASP A 8 48.63 -13.54 72.41
N ALA A 9 48.03 -12.35 72.56
CA ALA A 9 47.15 -11.74 71.56
C ALA A 9 47.83 -11.62 70.17
N VAL A 10 47.04 -11.53 69.09
CA VAL A 10 47.55 -11.20 67.75
C VAL A 10 47.50 -9.67 67.56
N PRO A 11 48.61 -8.98 67.27
CA PRO A 11 49.98 -9.49 67.08
C PRO A 11 50.74 -9.74 68.41
N SER A 12 51.76 -10.61 68.38
CA SER A 12 52.66 -10.92 69.51
C SER A 12 54.12 -10.74 69.09
N GLU A 13 54.89 -10.02 69.92
CA GLU A 13 56.34 -9.82 69.78
C GLU A 13 57.16 -10.90 70.50
N SER A 14 56.51 -11.90 71.11
CA SER A 14 57.19 -13.00 71.77
C SER A 14 58.10 -13.72 70.78
N PRO A 15 59.40 -13.90 71.09
CA PRO A 15 60.32 -14.64 70.23
C PRO A 15 59.86 -16.07 69.89
N ARG A 16 58.98 -16.65 70.73
CA ARG A 16 58.40 -17.98 70.52
C ARG A 16 57.35 -18.01 69.40
N ASP A 17 56.67 -16.90 69.13
CA ASP A 17 55.66 -16.80 68.07
C ASP A 17 56.24 -16.45 66.71
N LEU A 18 57.49 -15.99 66.68
CA LEU A 18 58.12 -15.44 65.48
C LEU A 18 58.18 -16.45 64.32
N LYS A 19 58.40 -17.75 64.61
CA LYS A 19 58.37 -18.81 63.59
C LYS A 19 56.97 -19.00 62.98
N PHE A 20 55.92 -18.98 63.80
CA PHE A 20 54.54 -19.11 63.34
C PHE A 20 54.12 -17.86 62.54
N ASN A 21 54.44 -16.68 63.07
CA ASN A 21 54.16 -15.40 62.40
C ASN A 21 54.86 -15.33 61.03
N ALA A 22 56.12 -15.76 60.92
CA ALA A 22 56.85 -15.79 59.65
C ALA A 22 56.18 -16.72 58.60
N GLY A 23 55.72 -17.91 59.00
CA GLY A 23 54.98 -18.80 58.10
C GLY A 23 53.63 -18.23 57.66
N LYS A 24 52.96 -17.45 58.51
CA LYS A 24 51.71 -16.76 58.14
C LYS A 24 51.91 -15.55 57.26
N ILE A 25 53.04 -14.86 57.37
CA ILE A 25 53.43 -13.83 56.40
C ILE A 25 53.69 -14.46 55.03
N ASP A 26 54.39 -15.59 54.96
CA ASP A 26 54.60 -16.32 53.70
C ASP A 26 53.26 -16.76 53.08
N GLU A 27 52.33 -17.29 53.88
CA GLU A 27 50.97 -17.63 53.44
C GLU A 27 50.15 -16.41 53.01
N PHE A 28 50.24 -15.28 53.74
CA PHE A 28 49.60 -14.01 53.35
C PHE A 28 50.07 -13.52 51.99
N VAL A 29 51.38 -13.60 51.72
CA VAL A 29 52.02 -13.06 50.52
C VAL A 29 51.84 -13.97 49.31
N THR A 30 51.95 -15.28 49.48
CA THR A 30 52.10 -16.23 48.36
C THR A 30 50.88 -17.11 48.10
N SER A 31 49.93 -17.19 49.04
CA SER A 31 48.76 -18.05 48.88
C SER A 31 47.78 -17.50 47.84
N MET A 32 47.30 -18.38 46.97
CA MET A 32 46.19 -18.08 46.06
C MET A 32 44.81 -18.17 46.72
N GLY A 33 44.72 -18.67 47.97
CA GLY A 33 43.48 -18.68 48.74
C GLY A 33 43.15 -17.30 49.29
N TRP A 34 41.88 -16.96 49.48
CA TRP A 34 41.45 -15.60 49.87
C TRP A 34 41.72 -15.25 51.34
N THR A 35 41.87 -16.25 52.20
CA THR A 35 42.08 -16.02 53.64
C THR A 35 43.06 -17.01 54.22
N TYR A 36 43.83 -16.60 55.22
CA TYR A 36 44.59 -17.47 56.10
C TYR A 36 43.99 -17.47 57.51
N ILE A 37 44.31 -18.49 58.31
CA ILE A 37 43.82 -18.65 59.69
C ILE A 37 44.97 -18.38 60.67
N ASP A 38 44.71 -17.56 61.70
CA ASP A 38 45.67 -17.24 62.76
C ASP A 38 45.72 -18.30 63.88
N ARG A 39 46.52 -18.05 64.94
CA ARG A 39 46.70 -18.98 66.06
C ARG A 39 45.44 -19.21 66.90
N PHE A 40 44.43 -18.36 66.78
CA PHE A 40 43.15 -18.46 67.49
C PHE A 40 42.00 -18.92 66.59
N GLY A 41 42.29 -19.31 65.34
CA GLY A 41 41.28 -19.77 64.40
C GLY A 41 40.56 -18.65 63.64
N VAL A 42 40.99 -17.39 63.78
CA VAL A 42 40.36 -16.24 63.10
C VAL A 42 40.89 -16.14 61.67
N LYS A 43 39.99 -15.87 60.73
CA LYS A 43 40.31 -15.69 59.31
C LYS A 43 40.74 -14.26 59.02
N HIS A 44 41.83 -14.11 58.27
CA HIS A 44 42.38 -12.85 57.79
C HIS A 44 42.55 -12.94 56.28
N TYR A 45 42.40 -11.82 55.55
CA TYR A 45 42.61 -11.82 54.10
C TYR A 45 44.08 -11.99 53.75
N THR A 46 44.36 -12.80 52.73
CA THR A 46 45.65 -12.82 52.02
C THR A 46 45.74 -11.63 51.05
N ILE A 47 46.90 -11.44 50.40
CA ILE A 47 47.03 -10.47 49.30
C ILE A 47 45.98 -10.73 48.21
N GLU A 48 45.71 -11.99 47.84
CA GLU A 48 44.69 -12.32 46.85
C GLU A 48 43.27 -11.99 47.32
N GLY A 49 42.95 -12.22 48.60
CA GLY A 49 41.67 -11.81 49.18
C GLY A 49 41.48 -10.29 49.17
N ILE A 50 42.53 -9.53 49.52
CA ILE A 50 42.52 -8.07 49.50
C ILE A 50 42.38 -7.56 48.06
N ASN A 51 43.14 -8.11 47.11
CA ASN A 51 43.05 -7.77 45.69
C ASN A 51 41.65 -8.02 45.14
N TYR A 52 41.05 -9.15 45.49
CA TYR A 52 39.68 -9.46 45.09
C TYR A 52 38.67 -8.44 45.64
N LEU A 53 38.74 -8.11 46.93
CA LEU A 53 37.86 -7.10 47.54
C LEU A 53 38.08 -5.70 46.97
N ALA A 54 39.34 -5.31 46.74
CA ALA A 54 39.70 -4.05 46.12
C ALA A 54 39.18 -3.97 44.67
N GLN A 55 39.26 -5.06 43.91
CA GLN A 55 38.65 -5.16 42.57
C GLN A 55 37.14 -5.01 42.64
N GLN A 56 36.46 -5.67 43.59
CA GLN A 56 35.01 -5.52 43.74
C GLN A 56 34.60 -4.11 44.16
N ALA A 57 35.36 -3.46 45.06
CA ALA A 57 35.12 -2.08 45.46
C ALA A 57 35.39 -1.09 44.31
N MET A 58 36.48 -1.28 43.56
CA MET A 58 36.78 -0.48 42.36
C MET A 58 35.76 -0.68 41.26
N ASN A 59 35.20 -1.89 41.10
CA ASN A 59 34.11 -2.17 40.16
C ASN A 59 32.80 -1.45 40.52
N ALA A 60 32.63 -1.04 41.78
CA ALA A 60 31.47 -0.27 42.22
C ALA A 60 31.62 1.24 42.01
N PHE A 61 32.84 1.75 41.79
CA PHE A 61 33.08 3.11 41.28
C PHE A 61 33.03 3.06 39.74
N GLY A 62 32.35 4.04 39.11
CA GLY A 62 32.07 4.04 37.67
C GLY A 62 33.29 3.88 36.75
N TYR A 63 33.03 3.70 35.45
CA TYR A 63 34.07 3.42 34.47
C TYR A 63 34.98 4.62 34.18
N VAL A 64 36.28 4.35 34.07
CA VAL A 64 37.30 5.30 33.64
C VAL A 64 37.63 5.06 32.17
N ILE A 65 37.25 5.99 31.31
CA ILE A 65 37.54 5.92 29.87
C ILE A 65 38.99 6.36 29.62
N LEU A 66 39.78 5.51 28.96
CA LEU A 66 41.13 5.88 28.51
C LEU A 66 41.06 6.77 27.26
N THR A 67 41.00 8.09 27.46
CA THR A 67 40.88 9.08 26.36
C THR A 67 42.00 8.94 25.34
N GLY A 68 41.63 8.87 24.05
CA GLY A 68 42.57 8.74 22.93
C GLY A 68 43.24 7.37 22.79
N LYS A 69 42.82 6.38 23.60
CA LYS A 69 43.30 5.00 23.55
C LYS A 69 42.19 4.06 23.11
N THR A 70 42.52 3.13 22.22
CA THR A 70 41.62 2.12 21.67
C THR A 70 42.39 0.82 21.51
N PHE A 71 41.70 -0.29 21.22
CA PHE A 71 42.40 -1.54 20.83
C PHE A 71 43.28 -1.36 19.58
N THR A 72 42.91 -0.43 18.70
CA THR A 72 43.69 -0.08 17.50
C THR A 72 44.94 0.72 17.83
N THR A 73 44.90 1.65 18.80
CA THR A 73 46.08 2.45 19.18
C THR A 73 46.94 1.80 20.27
N GLY A 74 46.42 0.77 20.94
CA GLY A 74 47.06 0.08 22.04
C GLY A 74 46.95 0.84 23.36
N ALA A 75 46.96 0.10 24.47
CA ALA A 75 46.82 0.65 25.81
C ALA A 75 47.44 -0.27 26.87
N THR A 76 47.59 0.23 28.09
CA THR A 76 47.86 -0.58 29.27
C THR A 76 46.76 -0.28 30.28
N ILE A 77 45.98 -1.29 30.62
CA ILE A 77 44.94 -1.21 31.64
C ILE A 77 45.62 -1.45 32.99
N ASN A 78 45.58 -0.45 33.85
CA ASN A 78 46.21 -0.49 35.16
C ASN A 78 45.19 -0.83 36.26
N ASN A 79 43.94 -0.43 36.05
CA ASN A 79 42.90 -0.58 37.06
C ASN A 79 41.69 -1.37 36.54
N PRO A 80 41.02 -2.15 37.41
CA PRO A 80 39.84 -2.93 37.02
C PRO A 80 38.68 -2.12 36.45
N ASN A 81 38.53 -0.85 36.82
CA ASN A 81 37.45 0.02 36.36
C ASN A 81 37.78 0.82 35.08
N GLU A 82 38.98 0.66 34.52
CA GLU A 82 39.34 1.26 33.24
C GLU A 82 38.72 0.49 32.07
N VAL A 83 38.24 1.25 31.08
CA VAL A 83 37.60 0.70 29.88
C VAL A 83 38.28 1.22 28.62
N LEU A 84 38.38 0.35 27.62
CA LEU A 84 39.04 0.61 26.35
C LEU A 84 38.04 0.50 25.21
N LEU A 85 38.02 1.50 24.32
CA LEU A 85 37.16 1.51 23.15
C LEU A 85 37.67 0.54 22.09
N ASN A 86 36.78 -0.31 21.56
CA ASN A 86 36.99 -0.99 20.30
C ASN A 86 36.31 -0.19 19.18
N THR A 87 37.10 0.40 18.29
CA THR A 87 36.56 1.26 17.23
C THR A 87 35.85 0.47 16.13
N ALA A 88 36.06 -0.85 16.06
CA ALA A 88 35.45 -1.68 15.03
C ALA A 88 33.95 -1.92 15.27
N ASP A 89 33.52 -2.00 16.53
CA ASP A 89 32.12 -2.21 16.92
C ASP A 89 31.53 -1.00 17.68
N GLY A 90 32.36 -0.02 18.06
CA GLY A 90 31.94 1.18 18.78
C GLY A 90 31.72 0.94 20.28
N GLU A 91 32.12 -0.20 20.81
CA GLU A 91 31.86 -0.62 22.19
C GLU A 91 33.05 -0.40 23.12
N TYR A 92 32.76 -0.04 24.37
CA TYR A 92 33.77 -0.01 25.43
C TYR A 92 33.86 -1.37 26.10
N TYR A 93 35.08 -1.86 26.31
CA TYR A 93 35.35 -3.13 26.97
C TYR A 93 36.14 -2.93 28.26
N LYS A 94 35.78 -3.71 29.28
CA LYS A 94 36.45 -3.80 30.57
C LYS A 94 37.20 -5.12 30.69
N TRP A 95 38.42 -5.10 31.24
CA TRP A 95 39.17 -6.30 31.55
C TRP A 95 38.76 -6.87 32.91
N THR A 96 38.34 -8.13 32.96
CA THR A 96 37.92 -8.83 34.18
C THR A 96 38.85 -9.98 34.59
N GLY A 97 39.98 -10.13 33.90
CA GLY A 97 41.02 -11.09 34.26
C GLY A 97 41.91 -10.60 35.41
N SER A 98 42.78 -11.48 35.90
CA SER A 98 43.67 -11.17 37.03
C SER A 98 44.71 -10.09 36.68
N PHE A 99 44.98 -9.20 37.64
CA PHE A 99 46.07 -8.21 37.63
C PHE A 99 47.26 -8.63 38.51
N ALA A 100 47.26 -9.84 39.07
CA ALA A 100 48.30 -10.30 40.00
C ALA A 100 49.71 -10.35 39.37
N SER A 101 49.79 -10.50 38.05
CA SER A 101 51.04 -10.49 37.28
C SER A 101 51.41 -9.10 36.72
N GLY A 102 50.64 -8.06 37.06
CA GLY A 102 50.82 -6.69 36.59
C GLY A 102 49.68 -6.18 35.70
N PRO A 103 49.82 -4.95 35.15
CA PRO A 103 48.83 -4.33 34.29
C PRO A 103 48.52 -5.15 33.02
N LYS A 104 47.29 -5.05 32.51
CA LYS A 104 46.90 -5.69 31.27
C LYS A 104 47.38 -4.86 30.06
N VAL A 105 48.43 -5.32 29.41
CA VAL A 105 48.97 -4.70 28.18
C VAL A 105 48.16 -5.14 26.95
N VAL A 106 47.74 -4.16 26.16
CA VAL A 106 47.00 -4.30 24.89
C VAL A 106 47.85 -3.72 23.77
N PRO A 107 48.45 -4.55 22.90
CA PRO A 107 49.22 -4.08 21.76
C PRO A 107 48.40 -3.22 20.79
N ALA A 108 49.07 -2.36 20.03
CA ALA A 108 48.42 -1.64 18.93
C ALA A 108 47.92 -2.60 17.85
N SER A 109 46.91 -2.17 17.09
CA SER A 109 46.25 -2.95 16.04
C SER A 109 45.68 -4.29 16.51
N SER A 110 45.14 -4.32 17.72
CA SER A 110 44.61 -5.54 18.33
C SER A 110 43.08 -5.51 18.46
N THR A 111 42.50 -6.58 19.02
CA THR A 111 41.06 -6.69 19.30
C THR A 111 40.85 -7.28 20.70
N PRO A 112 39.66 -7.13 21.31
CA PRO A 112 39.35 -7.79 22.58
C PRO A 112 39.59 -9.32 22.49
N ALA A 113 39.07 -9.96 21.43
CA ALA A 113 39.28 -11.39 21.20
C ALA A 113 40.77 -11.76 21.07
N GLY A 114 41.55 -10.98 20.32
CA GLY A 114 42.97 -11.23 20.08
C GLY A 114 43.89 -10.91 21.26
N THR A 115 43.38 -10.25 22.31
CA THR A 115 44.19 -9.82 23.47
C THR A 115 43.69 -10.39 24.79
N GLY A 116 43.03 -11.54 24.76
CA GLY A 116 42.62 -12.23 25.98
C GLY A 116 41.24 -12.88 25.92
N GLY A 117 40.50 -12.75 24.82
CA GLY A 117 39.18 -13.33 24.65
C GLY A 117 38.05 -12.46 25.20
N ILE A 118 36.81 -12.87 24.94
CA ILE A 118 35.58 -12.19 25.40
C ILE A 118 34.84 -13.11 26.36
N GLY A 119 34.51 -12.62 27.56
CA GLY A 119 33.79 -13.37 28.59
C GLY A 119 34.28 -13.13 30.02
N PRO A 120 33.69 -13.81 31.03
CA PRO A 120 34.14 -13.76 32.42
C PRO A 120 35.61 -14.16 32.58
N GLY A 121 36.39 -13.34 33.27
CA GLY A 121 37.85 -13.52 33.40
C GLY A 121 38.65 -12.99 32.19
N ALA A 122 37.97 -12.37 31.22
CA ALA A 122 38.53 -11.77 30.01
C ALA A 122 37.89 -10.40 29.73
N TRP A 123 37.78 -9.98 28.47
CA TRP A 123 37.11 -8.73 28.10
C TRP A 123 35.58 -8.83 28.13
N ILE A 124 34.91 -7.83 28.69
CA ILE A 124 33.44 -7.73 28.72
C ILE A 124 33.01 -6.34 28.24
N GLY A 125 32.06 -6.27 27.32
CA GLY A 125 31.48 -5.01 26.84
C GLY A 125 30.62 -4.32 27.91
N VAL A 126 30.68 -2.99 27.99
CA VAL A 126 30.01 -2.20 29.04
C VAL A 126 29.02 -1.14 28.50
N GLY A 127 28.82 -1.06 27.18
CA GLY A 127 27.82 -0.20 26.55
C GLY A 127 26.42 -0.81 26.50
N ASP A 128 25.40 0.02 26.21
CA ASP A 128 24.02 -0.43 26.01
C ASP A 128 23.74 -0.83 24.56
N ALA A 129 24.63 -0.54 23.60
CA ALA A 129 24.43 -0.86 22.19
C ALA A 129 24.49 -2.37 21.93
N SER A 130 25.33 -3.13 22.65
CA SER A 130 25.32 -4.59 22.63
C SER A 130 24.02 -5.16 23.22
N LEU A 131 23.50 -4.55 24.30
CA LEU A 131 22.21 -4.93 24.89
C LEU A 131 21.05 -4.59 23.95
N ARG A 132 21.02 -3.40 23.35
CA ARG A 132 20.00 -3.01 22.36
C ARG A 132 20.03 -3.90 21.13
N THR A 133 21.21 -4.22 20.63
CA THR A 133 21.40 -5.16 19.52
C THR A 133 20.91 -6.56 19.90
N ALA A 134 21.23 -7.03 21.11
CA ALA A 134 20.78 -8.33 21.60
C ALA A 134 19.26 -8.39 21.83
N LEU A 135 18.65 -7.30 22.33
CA LEU A 135 17.20 -7.16 22.49
C LEU A 135 16.46 -7.03 21.15
N ALA A 136 17.09 -6.43 20.14
CA ALA A 136 16.54 -6.31 18.78
C ALA A 136 16.69 -7.59 17.95
N ALA A 137 17.59 -8.50 18.33
CA ALA A 137 17.76 -9.79 17.69
C ALA A 137 16.54 -10.69 17.89
N LEU A 138 16.37 -11.70 17.02
CA LEU A 138 15.25 -12.66 17.10
C LEU A 138 15.18 -13.39 18.46
N SER A 139 16.32 -13.57 19.13
CA SER A 139 16.41 -14.17 20.48
C SER A 139 16.17 -13.18 21.62
N GLY A 140 15.97 -11.89 21.33
CA GLY A 140 15.94 -10.80 22.32
C GLY A 140 14.83 -10.90 23.34
N ALA A 141 13.66 -11.46 22.94
CA ALA A 141 12.58 -11.75 23.88
C ALA A 141 13.02 -12.72 24.99
N GLY A 142 13.88 -13.69 24.66
CA GLY A 142 14.48 -14.62 25.62
C GLY A 142 15.36 -13.94 26.67
N LEU A 143 15.95 -12.80 26.33
CA LEU A 143 16.81 -12.02 27.22
C LEU A 143 16.02 -11.19 28.25
N ILE A 144 14.70 -11.03 28.06
CA ILE A 144 13.78 -10.34 28.99
C ILE A 144 12.78 -11.30 29.65
N GLY A 145 13.09 -12.60 29.65
CA GLY A 145 12.31 -13.62 30.38
C GLY A 145 11.17 -14.28 29.59
N TYR A 146 11.14 -14.14 28.26
CA TYR A 146 10.27 -14.95 27.41
C TYR A 146 10.93 -16.29 27.03
N ASP A 147 10.48 -17.38 27.61
CA ASP A 147 10.88 -18.75 27.35
C ASP A 147 9.66 -19.52 26.82
N PRO A 148 9.71 -20.06 25.59
CA PRO A 148 8.62 -20.86 25.03
C PRO A 148 8.29 -22.11 25.88
N ALA A 149 9.23 -22.61 26.70
CA ALA A 149 9.03 -23.74 27.60
C ALA A 149 8.33 -23.35 28.93
N GLN A 150 8.30 -22.08 29.30
CA GLN A 150 7.65 -21.64 30.54
C GLN A 150 6.13 -21.45 30.41
N THR A 151 5.44 -21.62 31.54
CA THR A 151 4.01 -21.33 31.66
C THR A 151 3.84 -19.95 32.29
N TYR A 152 3.18 -19.07 31.56
CA TYR A 152 2.88 -17.72 32.01
C TYR A 152 1.50 -17.65 32.64
N GLY A 153 1.35 -16.84 33.69
CA GLY A 153 0.02 -16.48 34.21
C GLY A 153 -0.80 -15.73 33.16
N ALA A 154 -2.12 -15.89 33.20
CA ALA A 154 -3.03 -15.19 32.29
C ALA A 154 -2.84 -13.66 32.36
N LYS A 155 -3.06 -12.96 31.23
CA LYS A 155 -2.91 -11.49 31.07
C LYS A 155 -1.48 -10.96 31.25
N THR A 156 -0.48 -11.81 31.06
CA THR A 156 0.91 -11.39 30.96
C THR A 156 1.33 -11.31 29.49
N VAL A 157 2.34 -10.48 29.19
CA VAL A 157 2.91 -10.38 27.84
C VAL A 157 3.42 -11.74 27.34
N GLY A 158 4.02 -12.56 28.22
CA GLY A 158 4.47 -13.91 27.88
C GLY A 158 3.33 -14.87 27.51
N SER A 159 2.17 -14.75 28.17
CA SER A 159 0.95 -15.53 27.83
C SER A 159 0.41 -15.16 26.44
N GLU A 160 0.41 -13.87 26.09
CA GLU A 160 -0.08 -13.39 24.79
C GLU A 160 0.87 -13.81 23.65
N LEU A 161 2.18 -13.58 23.83
CA LEU A 161 3.21 -13.98 22.87
C LEU A 161 3.23 -15.48 22.63
N LYS A 162 3.05 -16.31 23.67
CA LYS A 162 2.98 -17.76 23.54
C LYS A 162 1.78 -18.19 22.70
N THR A 163 0.60 -17.64 22.98
CA THR A 163 -0.64 -17.92 22.21
C THR A 163 -0.49 -17.56 20.73
N GLN A 164 0.04 -16.37 20.42
CA GLN A 164 0.27 -15.95 19.03
C GLN A 164 1.34 -16.80 18.32
N SER A 165 2.41 -17.19 19.02
CA SER A 165 3.48 -18.01 18.46
C SER A 165 3.04 -19.45 18.16
N SER A 166 2.21 -20.06 19.01
CA SER A 166 1.62 -21.38 18.76
C SER A 166 0.62 -21.34 17.61
N ASP A 167 -0.15 -20.26 17.50
CA ASP A 167 -1.07 -20.03 16.37
C ASP A 167 -0.26 -19.93 15.07
N ILE A 168 0.73 -19.03 14.98
CA ILE A 168 1.55 -18.83 13.77
C ILE A 168 2.35 -20.08 13.37
N ALA A 169 2.91 -20.82 14.34
CA ALA A 169 3.67 -22.04 14.05
C ALA A 169 2.76 -23.18 13.54
N SER A 170 1.58 -23.36 14.15
CA SER A 170 0.54 -24.28 13.67
C SER A 170 0.12 -23.93 12.25
N LEU A 171 -0.10 -22.64 11.96
CA LEU A 171 -0.46 -22.14 10.63
C LEU A 171 0.58 -22.48 9.57
N LYS A 172 1.87 -22.23 9.86
CA LYS A 172 2.96 -22.51 8.91
C LYS A 172 3.14 -24.00 8.62
N SER A 173 2.95 -24.87 9.63
CA SER A 173 3.07 -26.33 9.46
C SER A 173 1.88 -27.00 8.78
N LYS A 174 0.73 -26.31 8.71
CA LYS A 174 -0.53 -26.81 8.14
C LYS A 174 -0.81 -26.31 6.72
N LEU A 175 0.13 -25.59 6.10
CA LEU A 175 0.03 -25.18 4.70
C LEU A 175 0.60 -26.29 3.82
N PRO A 176 -0.21 -27.17 3.20
CA PRO A 176 0.30 -28.06 2.17
C PRO A 176 0.80 -27.20 0.99
N ASP A 177 1.93 -27.60 0.39
CA ASP A 177 2.60 -26.95 -0.75
C ASP A 177 1.74 -26.87 -2.05
N ALA A 178 0.46 -27.25 -1.99
CA ALA A 178 -0.54 -27.13 -3.06
C ALA A 178 -1.72 -26.24 -2.61
N ILE A 179 -1.45 -24.98 -2.28
CA ILE A 179 -2.53 -24.02 -1.99
C ILE A 179 -3.24 -23.69 -3.30
N SER A 180 -4.50 -24.12 -3.44
CA SER A 180 -5.40 -23.60 -4.47
C SER A 180 -5.48 -22.08 -4.32
N THR A 181 -5.16 -21.35 -5.39
CA THR A 181 -5.26 -19.90 -5.43
C THR A 181 -6.43 -19.47 -6.31
N LEU A 182 -6.82 -18.20 -6.22
CA LEU A 182 -7.83 -17.64 -7.12
C LEU A 182 -7.41 -17.79 -8.59
N ALA A 183 -6.11 -17.77 -8.91
CA ALA A 183 -5.60 -18.02 -10.25
C ALA A 183 -5.97 -19.42 -10.77
N THR A 184 -5.96 -20.45 -9.92
CA THR A 184 -6.40 -21.81 -10.29
C THR A 184 -7.88 -21.85 -10.63
N VAL A 185 -8.70 -21.09 -9.90
CA VAL A 185 -10.15 -20.97 -10.17
C VAL A 185 -10.40 -20.19 -11.45
N LEU A 186 -9.69 -19.08 -11.65
CA LEU A 186 -9.76 -18.27 -12.88
C LEU A 186 -9.30 -19.07 -14.10
N LYS A 187 -8.33 -19.98 -13.95
CA LYS A 187 -7.97 -20.91 -15.01
C LYS A 187 -9.17 -21.81 -15.39
N LYS A 188 -9.87 -22.40 -14.42
CA LYS A 188 -11.09 -23.20 -14.70
C LYS A 188 -12.13 -22.38 -15.45
N VAL A 189 -12.37 -21.14 -15.01
CA VAL A 189 -13.28 -20.20 -15.67
C VAL A 189 -12.86 -19.96 -17.13
N ASN A 190 -11.58 -19.66 -17.37
CA ASN A 190 -11.05 -19.40 -18.71
C ASN A 190 -11.09 -20.63 -19.63
N ASP A 191 -10.95 -21.84 -19.05
CA ASP A 191 -11.10 -23.11 -19.77
C ASP A 191 -12.59 -23.47 -20.03
N GLY A 192 -13.54 -22.63 -19.59
CA GLY A 192 -14.99 -22.89 -19.71
C GLY A 192 -15.50 -23.99 -18.76
N THR A 193 -14.71 -24.36 -17.75
CA THR A 193 -15.07 -25.38 -16.77
C THR A 193 -15.95 -24.79 -15.68
N ALA A 194 -17.01 -25.51 -15.30
CA ALA A 194 -17.90 -25.08 -14.23
C ALA A 194 -17.17 -24.96 -12.88
N ILE A 195 -17.44 -23.89 -12.14
CA ILE A 195 -16.89 -23.67 -10.79
C ILE A 195 -17.95 -23.77 -9.70
N THR A 196 -17.53 -24.08 -8.48
CA THR A 196 -18.39 -24.17 -7.29
C THR A 196 -17.95 -23.18 -6.22
N ILE A 197 -18.89 -22.39 -5.68
CA ILE A 197 -18.62 -21.37 -4.67
C ILE A 197 -19.54 -21.64 -3.47
N ALA A 198 -18.99 -21.82 -2.28
CA ALA A 198 -19.76 -21.97 -1.05
C ALA A 198 -19.69 -20.69 -0.21
N CYS A 199 -20.84 -20.08 0.06
CA CYS A 199 -20.95 -18.88 0.90
C CYS A 199 -21.45 -19.29 2.28
N TYR A 200 -20.58 -19.29 3.28
CA TYR A 200 -20.88 -19.60 4.69
C TYR A 200 -21.17 -18.32 5.47
N GLY A 201 -22.23 -18.34 6.26
CA GLY A 201 -22.49 -17.25 7.18
C GLY A 201 -23.78 -17.38 7.96
N ASP A 202 -24.20 -16.25 8.50
CA ASP A 202 -25.40 -16.11 9.31
C ASP A 202 -26.62 -15.66 8.48
N SER A 203 -27.54 -14.90 9.10
CA SER A 203 -28.72 -14.34 8.44
C SER A 203 -28.38 -13.39 7.27
N LEU A 204 -27.20 -12.76 7.27
CA LEU A 204 -26.76 -11.88 6.18
C LEU A 204 -26.34 -12.69 4.95
N THR A 205 -25.70 -13.84 5.14
CA THR A 205 -25.41 -14.75 4.02
C THR A 205 -26.64 -15.48 3.54
N TYR A 206 -27.52 -15.87 4.45
CA TYR A 206 -28.83 -16.43 4.13
C TYR A 206 -29.66 -15.48 3.26
N GLY A 207 -29.47 -14.17 3.45
CA GLY A 207 -30.22 -13.11 2.80
C GLY A 207 -31.57 -12.88 3.46
N GLN A 208 -31.62 -12.88 4.79
CA GLN A 208 -32.87 -12.71 5.52
C GLN A 208 -33.54 -11.38 5.14
N ASP A 209 -34.83 -11.46 4.82
CA ASP A 209 -35.71 -10.32 4.58
C ASP A 209 -37.13 -10.72 5.01
N THR A 210 -37.58 -10.19 6.13
CA THR A 210 -38.91 -10.46 6.71
C THR A 210 -39.93 -9.38 6.34
N THR A 211 -39.57 -8.45 5.46
CA THR A 211 -40.49 -7.44 4.97
C THR A 211 -41.47 -8.05 3.95
N ALA A 212 -42.54 -7.32 3.62
CA ALA A 212 -43.48 -7.72 2.56
C ALA A 212 -42.84 -7.84 1.16
N THR A 213 -41.62 -7.31 0.97
CA THR A 213 -40.84 -7.42 -0.26
C THR A 213 -39.89 -8.63 -0.28
N GLY A 214 -39.79 -9.39 0.81
CA GLY A 214 -39.13 -10.69 0.85
C GLY A 214 -39.87 -11.69 -0.04
N GLY A 215 -39.16 -12.32 -0.97
CA GLY A 215 -39.79 -13.08 -2.07
C GLY A 215 -39.27 -14.50 -2.27
N ARG A 216 -38.15 -14.89 -1.65
CA ARG A 216 -37.58 -16.25 -1.81
C ARG A 216 -38.04 -17.20 -0.71
N PRO A 217 -38.28 -18.48 -1.04
CA PRO A 217 -38.62 -19.49 -0.05
C PRO A 217 -37.44 -19.74 0.89
N PRO A 218 -37.70 -20.13 2.15
CA PRO A 218 -36.65 -20.51 3.09
C PRO A 218 -35.79 -21.67 2.58
N ILE A 219 -34.53 -21.70 3.01
CA ILE A 219 -33.57 -22.76 2.67
C ILE A 219 -32.90 -23.30 3.94
N ASN A 220 -32.15 -24.40 3.82
CA ASN A 220 -31.29 -24.93 4.89
C ASN A 220 -32.04 -25.32 6.18
N GLY A 221 -33.37 -25.51 6.11
CA GLY A 221 -34.22 -25.81 7.27
C GLY A 221 -34.61 -24.60 8.12
N ALA A 222 -34.26 -23.38 7.71
CA ALA A 222 -34.70 -22.15 8.37
C ALA A 222 -36.17 -21.82 8.05
N THR A 223 -36.78 -20.90 8.81
CA THR A 223 -38.18 -20.47 8.62
C THR A 223 -38.31 -19.01 8.18
N GLN A 224 -37.25 -18.22 8.33
CA GLN A 224 -37.26 -16.78 8.03
C GLN A 224 -37.36 -16.53 6.52
N GLY A 225 -38.11 -15.49 6.14
CA GLY A 225 -38.19 -15.02 4.76
C GLY A 225 -36.84 -14.57 4.21
N ARG A 226 -36.71 -14.60 2.89
CA ARG A 226 -35.46 -14.27 2.17
C ARG A 226 -35.69 -13.16 1.16
N SER A 227 -34.68 -12.30 1.02
CA SER A 227 -34.63 -11.28 -0.03
C SER A 227 -34.81 -11.95 -1.40
N PRO A 228 -35.46 -11.28 -2.37
CA PRO A 228 -35.45 -11.70 -3.78
C PRO A 228 -34.04 -11.80 -4.37
N ASN A 229 -33.07 -11.04 -3.85
CA ASN A 229 -31.70 -10.98 -4.37
C ASN A 229 -30.64 -11.08 -3.26
N PRO A 230 -30.54 -12.19 -2.51
CA PRO A 230 -29.45 -12.40 -1.56
C PRO A 230 -28.09 -12.34 -2.28
N TYR A 231 -27.01 -11.96 -1.58
CA TYR A 231 -25.72 -11.79 -2.24
C TYR A 231 -25.18 -13.07 -2.91
N PRO A 232 -25.35 -14.31 -2.38
CA PRO A 232 -24.86 -15.52 -3.05
C PRO A 232 -25.58 -15.77 -4.38
N GLU A 233 -26.90 -15.65 -4.41
CA GLU A 233 -27.69 -15.77 -5.64
C GLU A 233 -27.44 -14.61 -6.62
N SER A 234 -27.17 -13.40 -6.11
CA SER A 234 -26.80 -12.25 -6.94
C SER A 234 -25.42 -12.42 -7.57
N LEU A 235 -24.46 -12.99 -6.83
CA LEU A 235 -23.16 -13.42 -7.36
C LEU A 235 -23.34 -14.45 -8.47
N ALA A 236 -24.16 -15.49 -8.27
CA ALA A 236 -24.45 -16.48 -9.31
C ALA A 236 -25.02 -15.85 -10.59
N THR A 237 -25.95 -14.89 -10.43
CA THR A 237 -26.57 -14.15 -11.54
C THR A 237 -25.56 -13.29 -12.27
N SER A 238 -24.67 -12.63 -11.53
CA SER A 238 -23.60 -11.80 -12.07
C SER A 238 -22.59 -12.61 -12.89
N LEU A 239 -22.19 -13.79 -12.40
CA LEU A 239 -21.30 -14.72 -13.11
C LEU A 239 -21.95 -15.28 -14.38
N SER A 240 -23.21 -15.70 -14.31
CA SER A 240 -23.91 -16.23 -15.49
C SER A 240 -24.14 -15.17 -16.56
N THR A 241 -24.32 -13.90 -16.17
CA THR A 241 -24.47 -12.76 -17.08
C THR A 241 -23.29 -12.64 -18.05
N VAL A 242 -22.07 -13.00 -17.63
CA VAL A 242 -20.86 -12.96 -18.47
C VAL A 242 -20.47 -14.32 -19.06
N GLY A 243 -21.34 -15.33 -18.91
CA GLY A 243 -21.11 -16.67 -19.45
C GLY A 243 -20.21 -17.56 -18.57
N ILE A 244 -20.02 -17.24 -17.30
CA ILE A 244 -19.30 -18.12 -16.36
C ILE A 244 -20.30 -19.15 -15.81
N THR A 245 -20.04 -20.42 -16.08
CA THR A 245 -20.84 -21.52 -15.52
C THR A 245 -20.45 -21.74 -14.06
N SER A 246 -21.36 -21.51 -13.13
CA SER A 246 -21.08 -21.64 -11.70
C SER A 246 -22.25 -22.25 -10.92
N THR A 247 -21.94 -22.93 -9.82
CA THR A 247 -22.89 -23.29 -8.77
C THR A 247 -22.51 -22.56 -7.49
N VAL A 248 -23.39 -21.67 -7.02
CA VAL A 248 -23.17 -20.93 -5.76
C VAL A 248 -24.07 -21.51 -4.67
N TYR A 249 -23.46 -22.14 -3.66
CA TYR A 249 -24.15 -22.68 -2.49
C TYR A 249 -24.33 -21.60 -1.43
N ASN A 250 -25.57 -21.24 -1.13
CA ASN A 250 -25.89 -20.42 0.02
C ASN A 250 -25.93 -21.28 1.29
N ARG A 251 -24.83 -21.30 2.04
CA ARG A 251 -24.67 -21.97 3.35
C ARG A 251 -24.85 -20.96 4.49
N GLY A 252 -25.81 -20.05 4.34
CA GLY A 252 -26.26 -19.14 5.39
C GLY A 252 -27.34 -19.75 6.26
N TYR A 253 -27.34 -19.44 7.56
CA TYR A 253 -28.43 -19.81 8.46
C TYR A 253 -28.73 -18.67 9.45
N PRO A 254 -29.99 -18.20 9.55
CA PRO A 254 -30.37 -17.12 10.44
C PRO A 254 -30.02 -17.36 11.91
N GLY A 255 -29.42 -16.35 12.55
CA GLY A 255 -29.07 -16.37 13.97
C GLY A 255 -27.77 -17.12 14.32
N ASP A 256 -27.17 -17.84 13.37
CA ASP A 256 -25.92 -18.58 13.62
C ASP A 256 -24.79 -17.64 14.05
N THR A 257 -24.06 -18.05 15.08
CA THR A 257 -22.71 -17.56 15.41
C THR A 257 -21.65 -18.33 14.61
N SER A 258 -20.38 -17.93 14.71
CA SER A 258 -19.26 -18.74 14.18
C SER A 258 -19.18 -20.15 14.79
N ALA A 259 -19.61 -20.34 16.05
CA ALA A 259 -19.64 -21.64 16.70
C ALA A 259 -20.73 -22.55 16.09
N ASP A 260 -21.90 -21.99 15.81
CA ASP A 260 -23.00 -22.69 15.16
C ASP A 260 -22.61 -23.06 13.72
N GLY A 261 -22.07 -22.10 12.95
CA GLY A 261 -21.60 -22.33 11.59
C GLY A 261 -20.51 -23.39 11.49
N LEU A 262 -19.66 -23.51 12.51
CA LEU A 262 -18.57 -24.49 12.54
C LEU A 262 -19.12 -25.91 12.55
N THR A 263 -20.17 -26.14 13.33
CA THR A 263 -20.82 -27.45 13.48
C THR A 263 -21.81 -27.72 12.35
N ARG A 264 -22.67 -26.76 12.00
CA ARG A 264 -23.75 -26.91 11.00
C ARG A 264 -23.23 -27.39 9.66
N TRP A 265 -22.08 -26.86 9.23
CA TRP A 265 -21.53 -27.14 7.91
C TRP A 265 -20.33 -28.08 7.93
N ALA A 266 -20.09 -28.79 9.03
CA ALA A 266 -18.96 -29.72 9.17
C ALA A 266 -18.94 -30.81 8.08
N SER A 267 -20.11 -31.34 7.72
CA SER A 267 -20.29 -32.39 6.70
C SER A 267 -20.51 -31.85 5.28
N ALA A 268 -20.49 -30.53 5.08
CA ALA A 268 -20.76 -29.95 3.77
C ALA A 268 -19.65 -30.30 2.77
N GLY A 269 -20.04 -30.69 1.55
CA GLY A 269 -19.11 -31.10 0.48
C GLY A 269 -18.15 -30.00 0.03
N ALA A 270 -17.06 -30.42 -0.63
CA ALA A 270 -16.02 -29.54 -1.16
C ALA A 270 -16.56 -28.55 -2.21
N SER A 271 -15.87 -27.42 -2.34
CA SER A 271 -16.11 -26.39 -3.35
C SER A 271 -14.77 -25.84 -3.85
N ASP A 272 -14.76 -25.22 -5.03
CA ASP A 272 -13.56 -24.55 -5.55
C ASP A 272 -13.23 -23.29 -4.75
N VAL A 273 -14.26 -22.60 -4.26
CA VAL A 273 -14.15 -21.40 -3.44
C VAL A 273 -15.04 -21.51 -2.21
N SER A 274 -14.55 -20.99 -1.08
CA SER A 274 -15.30 -20.87 0.18
C SER A 274 -15.22 -19.44 0.69
N ILE A 275 -16.34 -18.71 0.67
CA ILE A 275 -16.49 -17.37 1.23
C ILE A 275 -17.06 -17.52 2.65
N ILE A 276 -16.35 -17.05 3.68
CA ILE A 276 -16.76 -17.18 5.09
C ILE A 276 -17.06 -15.81 5.68
N SER A 277 -18.25 -15.63 6.25
CA SER A 277 -18.72 -14.36 6.82
C SER A 277 -19.57 -14.59 8.07
N TYR A 278 -18.98 -14.37 9.25
CA TYR A 278 -19.63 -14.38 10.56
C TYR A 278 -19.17 -13.17 11.40
N GLY A 279 -19.78 -12.95 12.56
CA GLY A 279 -19.35 -11.92 13.52
C GLY A 279 -20.50 -11.09 14.10
N THR A 280 -21.62 -10.94 13.38
CA THR A 280 -22.76 -10.15 13.87
C THR A 280 -23.41 -10.83 15.07
N ASN A 281 -23.79 -12.11 14.94
CA ASN A 281 -24.42 -12.84 16.03
C ASN A 281 -23.43 -13.25 17.12
N ASP A 282 -22.16 -13.43 16.79
CA ASP A 282 -21.10 -13.65 17.78
C ASP A 282 -21.04 -12.50 18.81
N ALA A 283 -21.22 -11.26 18.34
CA ALA A 283 -21.20 -10.05 19.14
C ALA A 283 -22.54 -9.68 19.78
N LEU A 284 -23.67 -10.03 19.14
CA LEU A 284 -25.00 -9.51 19.48
C LEU A 284 -26.00 -10.58 19.93
N ASN A 285 -25.70 -11.86 19.69
CA ASN A 285 -26.53 -13.00 20.07
C ASN A 285 -28.00 -12.90 19.61
N TYR A 286 -28.28 -12.42 18.39
CA TYR A 286 -29.65 -12.35 17.90
C TYR A 286 -30.29 -13.73 17.69
N GLY A 287 -29.48 -14.77 17.51
CA GLY A 287 -29.94 -16.18 17.45
C GLY A 287 -30.27 -16.81 18.81
N SER A 288 -29.98 -16.13 19.93
CA SER A 288 -30.15 -16.67 21.29
C SER A 288 -29.37 -17.98 21.55
N THR A 289 -28.27 -18.22 20.84
CA THR A 289 -27.38 -19.39 21.02
C THR A 289 -26.20 -19.11 21.96
N GLY A 290 -26.00 -17.84 22.35
CA GLY A 290 -24.93 -17.38 23.23
C GLY A 290 -23.98 -16.41 22.53
N LEU A 291 -23.26 -15.59 23.30
CA LEU A 291 -22.17 -14.76 22.77
C LEU A 291 -20.92 -15.61 22.59
N VAL A 292 -20.17 -15.34 21.53
CA VAL A 292 -18.87 -15.99 21.26
C VAL A 292 -17.77 -14.98 21.56
N SER A 293 -16.79 -15.34 22.40
CA SER A 293 -15.66 -14.45 22.71
C SER A 293 -14.85 -14.15 21.44
N VAL A 294 -14.14 -13.02 21.39
CA VAL A 294 -13.28 -12.67 20.24
C VAL A 294 -12.21 -13.74 19.99
N ASP A 295 -11.69 -14.35 21.05
CA ASP A 295 -10.70 -15.44 20.96
C ASP A 295 -11.31 -16.72 20.40
N ASP A 296 -12.51 -17.11 20.85
CA ASP A 296 -13.17 -18.31 20.32
C ASP A 296 -13.69 -18.09 18.90
N PHE A 297 -14.13 -16.88 18.57
CA PHE A 297 -14.41 -16.49 17.19
C PHE A 297 -13.18 -16.70 16.30
N ARG A 298 -12.01 -16.22 16.74
CA ARG A 298 -10.75 -16.39 16.01
C ARG A 298 -10.44 -17.88 15.77
N LYS A 299 -10.61 -18.73 16.79
CA LYS A 299 -10.42 -20.18 16.68
C LYS A 299 -11.43 -20.84 15.75
N ASN A 300 -12.70 -20.45 15.82
CA ASN A 300 -13.77 -21.00 14.99
C ASN A 300 -13.51 -20.70 13.51
N ILE A 301 -13.22 -19.43 13.18
CA ILE A 301 -12.92 -19.02 11.81
C ILE A 301 -11.63 -19.69 11.30
N SER A 302 -10.58 -19.76 12.12
CA SER A 302 -9.34 -20.49 11.80
C SER A 302 -9.61 -21.96 11.45
N THR A 303 -10.46 -22.62 12.23
CA THR A 303 -10.85 -24.01 11.99
C THR A 303 -11.64 -24.17 10.69
N MET A 304 -12.55 -23.24 10.37
CA MET A 304 -13.25 -23.26 9.09
C MET A 304 -12.30 -23.05 7.91
N ILE A 305 -11.36 -22.09 8.00
CA ILE A 305 -10.35 -21.85 6.97
C ILE A 305 -9.56 -23.12 6.69
N GLU A 306 -9.02 -23.75 7.74
CA GLU A 306 -8.23 -24.97 7.64
C GLU A 306 -9.04 -26.12 7.04
N ARG A 307 -10.29 -26.31 7.49
CA ARG A 307 -11.19 -27.34 6.97
C ARG A 307 -11.46 -27.18 5.47
N GLU A 308 -11.76 -25.96 5.03
CA GLU A 308 -12.11 -25.72 3.63
C GLU A 308 -10.88 -25.77 2.72
N ARG A 309 -9.72 -25.30 3.18
CA ARG A 309 -8.45 -25.50 2.47
C ARG A 309 -8.09 -26.98 2.34
N ALA A 310 -8.30 -27.78 3.39
CA ALA A 310 -8.07 -29.23 3.34
C ALA A 310 -8.99 -29.95 2.34
N LYS A 311 -10.16 -29.37 2.02
CA LYS A 311 -11.05 -29.83 0.94
C LYS A 311 -10.62 -29.34 -0.46
N GLY A 312 -9.56 -28.53 -0.55
CA GLY A 312 -9.02 -27.99 -1.80
C GLY A 312 -9.56 -26.62 -2.20
N ALA A 313 -10.36 -25.96 -1.35
CA ALA A 313 -10.98 -24.68 -1.66
C ALA A 313 -10.00 -23.50 -1.55
N VAL A 314 -10.17 -22.51 -2.44
CA VAL A 314 -9.69 -21.14 -2.22
C VAL A 314 -10.59 -20.51 -1.16
N VAL A 315 -10.01 -20.12 -0.03
CA VAL A 315 -10.80 -19.47 1.04
C VAL A 315 -10.73 -17.96 0.90
N ILE A 316 -11.87 -17.30 1.06
CA ILE A 316 -12.05 -15.86 1.07
C ILE A 316 -12.75 -15.49 2.38
N LEU A 317 -12.23 -14.50 3.09
CA LEU A 317 -12.91 -13.96 4.28
C LEU A 317 -13.63 -12.68 3.93
N MET A 318 -14.88 -12.56 4.38
CA MET A 318 -15.65 -11.34 4.25
C MET A 318 -16.09 -10.87 5.64
N SER A 319 -15.89 -9.60 5.95
CA SER A 319 -16.37 -9.03 7.21
C SER A 319 -17.89 -8.94 7.23
N ALA A 320 -18.50 -8.97 8.42
CA ALA A 320 -19.85 -8.45 8.57
C ALA A 320 -19.91 -6.95 8.15
N PRO A 321 -20.99 -6.49 7.51
CA PRO A 321 -21.26 -5.07 7.33
C PRO A 321 -21.52 -4.35 8.67
N ASN A 322 -21.54 -3.01 8.67
CA ASN A 322 -21.98 -2.27 9.86
C ASN A 322 -23.45 -2.57 10.14
N VAL A 323 -23.79 -2.69 11.43
CA VAL A 323 -25.18 -2.56 11.90
C VAL A 323 -25.50 -1.08 12.17
N ALA A 324 -26.75 -0.67 12.01
CA ALA A 324 -27.11 0.76 12.05
C ALA A 324 -27.01 1.37 13.46
N GLU A 325 -27.29 0.59 14.50
CA GLU A 325 -27.23 1.07 15.89
C GLU A 325 -25.78 1.18 16.36
N ARG A 326 -25.36 2.40 16.73
CA ARG A 326 -23.95 2.73 17.02
C ARG A 326 -23.34 1.83 18.10
N THR A 327 -24.08 1.53 19.16
CA THR A 327 -23.58 0.73 20.29
C THR A 327 -23.35 -0.71 19.86
N ASN A 328 -24.31 -1.31 19.15
CA ASN A 328 -24.16 -2.65 18.59
C ASN A 328 -23.05 -2.71 17.54
N ASN A 329 -22.89 -1.67 16.70
CA ASN A 329 -21.82 -1.64 15.71
C ASN A 329 -20.42 -1.62 16.34
N ALA A 330 -20.27 -0.93 17.49
CA ALA A 330 -19.04 -0.93 18.26
C ALA A 330 -18.71 -2.33 18.82
N LYS A 331 -19.72 -3.13 19.18
CA LYS A 331 -19.53 -4.53 19.62
C LYS A 331 -19.12 -5.46 18.48
N VAL A 332 -19.59 -5.22 17.26
CA VAL A 332 -19.24 -6.03 16.07
C VAL A 332 -17.84 -5.67 15.52
N ALA A 333 -17.35 -4.45 15.77
CA ALA A 333 -16.07 -3.97 15.24
C ALA A 333 -14.85 -4.87 15.54
N PRO A 334 -14.66 -5.40 16.77
CA PRO A 334 -13.56 -6.34 17.06
C PRO A 334 -13.59 -7.60 16.19
N TYR A 335 -14.77 -8.15 15.89
CA TYR A 335 -14.91 -9.36 15.06
C TYR A 335 -14.53 -9.09 13.61
N ARG A 336 -14.89 -7.92 13.07
CA ARG A 336 -14.45 -7.48 11.75
C ARG A 336 -12.94 -7.29 11.67
N ALA A 337 -12.34 -6.72 12.72
CA ALA A 337 -10.89 -6.61 12.83
C ALA A 337 -10.21 -8.00 12.86
N GLN A 338 -10.79 -8.99 13.56
CA GLN A 338 -10.29 -10.37 13.54
C GLN A 338 -10.42 -11.03 12.17
N MET A 339 -11.50 -10.80 11.42
CA MET A 339 -11.64 -11.31 10.05
C MET A 339 -10.52 -10.78 9.14
N LYS A 340 -10.21 -9.49 9.22
CA LYS A 340 -9.09 -8.89 8.47
C LYS A 340 -7.74 -9.45 8.91
N TYR A 341 -7.49 -9.51 10.22
CA TYR A 341 -6.26 -10.07 10.79
C TYR A 341 -6.04 -11.52 10.34
N LEU A 342 -7.07 -12.36 10.38
CA LEU A 342 -6.97 -13.76 9.93
C LEU A 342 -6.75 -13.86 8.42
N ALA A 343 -7.36 -12.98 7.63
CA ALA A 343 -7.10 -12.97 6.20
C ALA A 343 -5.63 -12.65 5.90
N GLU A 344 -5.07 -11.65 6.56
CA GLU A 344 -3.64 -11.29 6.44
C GLU A 344 -2.73 -12.43 6.93
N ALA A 345 -3.03 -13.02 8.10
CA ALA A 345 -2.24 -14.10 8.70
C ALA A 345 -2.21 -15.38 7.85
N TYR A 346 -3.32 -15.71 7.17
CA TYR A 346 -3.41 -16.88 6.29
C TYR A 346 -3.09 -16.57 4.81
N GLY A 347 -2.85 -15.30 4.44
CA GLY A 347 -2.66 -14.88 3.05
C GLY A 347 -3.91 -15.08 2.18
N LEU A 348 -5.09 -14.74 2.70
CA LEU A 348 -6.39 -14.89 2.05
C LEU A 348 -6.86 -13.58 1.43
N THR A 349 -7.68 -13.67 0.39
CA THR A 349 -8.47 -12.52 -0.06
C THR A 349 -9.43 -12.09 1.05
N PHE A 350 -9.41 -10.81 1.38
CA PHE A 350 -10.33 -10.18 2.33
C PHE A 350 -11.30 -9.26 1.60
N ILE A 351 -12.58 -9.35 1.95
CA ILE A 351 -13.64 -8.45 1.47
C ILE A 351 -14.17 -7.66 2.65
N ASP A 352 -13.97 -6.34 2.63
CA ASP A 352 -14.67 -5.44 3.55
C ASP A 352 -16.09 -5.20 3.01
N ALA A 353 -17.06 -5.92 3.56
CA ALA A 353 -18.45 -5.80 3.13
C ALA A 353 -19.00 -4.38 3.35
N GLN A 354 -18.52 -3.67 4.38
CA GLN A 354 -18.96 -2.31 4.65
C GLN A 354 -18.44 -1.34 3.60
N GLU A 355 -17.18 -1.49 3.15
CA GLU A 355 -16.65 -0.72 2.02
C GLU A 355 -17.52 -0.93 0.77
N GLN A 356 -17.89 -2.19 0.48
CA GLN A 356 -18.66 -2.53 -0.72
C GLN A 356 -20.06 -1.90 -0.77
N ILE A 357 -20.71 -1.70 0.37
CA ILE A 357 -22.07 -1.13 0.44
C ILE A 357 -22.09 0.31 0.98
N SER A 358 -20.93 0.93 1.15
CA SER A 358 -20.77 2.24 1.81
C SER A 358 -21.53 3.38 1.12
N THR A 359 -21.74 3.28 -0.19
CA THR A 359 -22.40 4.31 -0.99
C THR A 359 -23.92 4.13 -1.10
N ILE A 360 -24.48 3.11 -0.43
CA ILE A 360 -25.91 2.82 -0.46
C ILE A 360 -26.60 3.46 0.74
N THR A 361 -27.42 4.48 0.48
CA THR A 361 -28.27 5.08 1.50
C THR A 361 -29.41 4.12 1.88
N ASN A 362 -29.71 4.00 3.18
CA ASN A 362 -30.74 3.07 3.70
C ASN A 362 -30.47 1.60 3.29
N ASN A 363 -29.26 1.14 3.55
CA ASN A 363 -28.80 -0.19 3.14
C ASN A 363 -29.37 -1.36 3.98
N THR A 364 -30.14 -1.11 5.04
CA THR A 364 -30.76 -2.14 5.89
C THR A 364 -32.28 -2.00 6.00
N THR A 365 -33.00 -3.11 6.22
CA THR A 365 -34.45 -3.13 6.48
C THR A 365 -34.81 -3.05 7.97
N ASP A 366 -33.95 -3.56 8.86
CA ASP A 366 -34.24 -3.69 10.30
C ASP A 366 -33.02 -3.34 11.19
N ASN A 367 -32.17 -2.43 10.71
CA ASN A 367 -30.88 -2.03 11.31
C ASN A 367 -29.77 -3.08 11.25
N VAL A 368 -30.03 -4.30 10.74
CA VAL A 368 -29.03 -5.37 10.62
C VAL A 368 -29.03 -5.95 9.21
N HIS A 369 -30.18 -6.46 8.76
CA HIS A 369 -30.29 -7.17 7.48
C HIS A 369 -30.36 -6.20 6.32
N LEU A 370 -29.61 -6.51 5.26
CA LEU A 370 -29.49 -5.63 4.11
C LEU A 370 -30.81 -5.54 3.34
N THR A 371 -31.03 -4.41 2.67
CA THR A 371 -32.09 -4.30 1.68
C THR A 371 -31.78 -5.19 0.48
N THR A 372 -32.83 -5.56 -0.27
CA THR A 372 -32.69 -6.30 -1.53
C THR A 372 -31.75 -5.62 -2.54
N PHE A 373 -31.68 -4.28 -2.52
CA PHE A 373 -30.73 -3.53 -3.33
C PHE A 373 -29.28 -3.73 -2.84
N ALA A 374 -29.04 -3.60 -1.54
CA ALA A 374 -27.70 -3.77 -0.96
C ALA A 374 -27.17 -5.20 -1.06
N TYR A 375 -28.01 -6.22 -0.89
CA TYR A 375 -27.60 -7.61 -1.15
C TYR A 375 -27.23 -7.84 -2.63
N CYS A 376 -27.99 -7.25 -3.56
CA CYS A 376 -27.70 -7.33 -4.98
C CYS A 376 -26.32 -6.72 -5.27
N GLU A 377 -26.10 -5.47 -4.89
CA GLU A 377 -24.81 -4.76 -5.07
C GLU A 377 -23.63 -5.56 -4.50
N LEU A 378 -23.74 -6.06 -3.26
CA LEU A 378 -22.68 -6.86 -2.64
C LEU A 378 -22.32 -8.10 -3.48
N GLY A 379 -23.32 -8.86 -3.96
CA GLY A 379 -23.08 -10.05 -4.78
C GLY A 379 -22.41 -9.74 -6.11
N TRP A 380 -22.79 -8.63 -6.75
CA TRP A 380 -22.21 -8.16 -8.02
C TRP A 380 -20.79 -7.59 -7.85
N HIS A 381 -20.50 -6.95 -6.72
CA HIS A 381 -19.15 -6.50 -6.38
C HIS A 381 -18.20 -7.69 -6.19
N ILE A 382 -18.64 -8.75 -5.50
CA ILE A 382 -17.83 -9.97 -5.30
C ILE A 382 -17.48 -10.65 -6.64
N ALA A 383 -18.33 -10.53 -7.66
CA ALA A 383 -18.08 -11.11 -8.98
C ALA A 383 -16.80 -10.58 -9.65
N ALA A 384 -16.31 -9.40 -9.24
CA ALA A 384 -15.06 -8.82 -9.75
C ALA A 384 -13.85 -9.74 -9.57
N LEU A 385 -13.88 -10.59 -8.54
CA LEU A 385 -12.82 -11.58 -8.29
C LEU A 385 -12.73 -12.68 -9.36
N PHE A 386 -13.77 -12.85 -10.17
CA PHE A 386 -13.90 -13.95 -11.13
C PHE A 386 -13.86 -13.50 -12.59
N THR A 387 -13.88 -12.18 -12.85
CA THR A 387 -14.06 -11.61 -14.19
C THR A 387 -12.75 -11.10 -14.82
N ASN A 388 -11.59 -11.57 -14.35
CA ASN A 388 -10.27 -11.25 -14.89
C ASN A 388 -9.55 -12.44 -15.50
N ARG A 389 -8.89 -12.23 -16.66
CA ARG A 389 -8.11 -13.27 -17.35
C ARG A 389 -6.67 -13.39 -16.85
N ASN A 390 -6.11 -12.34 -16.25
CA ASN A 390 -4.71 -12.30 -15.78
C ASN A 390 -4.47 -13.05 -14.45
N GLY A 391 -5.47 -13.74 -13.88
CA GLY A 391 -5.30 -14.55 -12.68
C GLY A 391 -5.28 -13.75 -11.37
N ALA A 392 -5.45 -12.42 -11.41
CA ALA A 392 -5.45 -11.56 -10.23
C ALA A 392 -6.48 -10.43 -10.34
N ILE A 393 -6.89 -9.87 -9.20
CA ILE A 393 -7.66 -8.62 -9.21
C ILE A 393 -6.71 -7.47 -9.55
N THR A 394 -7.14 -6.58 -10.47
CA THR A 394 -6.31 -5.43 -10.87
C THR A 394 -6.75 -4.21 -10.05
N PRO A 395 -5.87 -3.62 -9.23
CA PRO A 395 -6.16 -2.34 -8.59
C PRO A 395 -6.18 -1.23 -9.64
N VAL A 396 -7.16 -0.31 -9.54
CA VAL A 396 -7.30 0.83 -10.44
C VAL A 396 -7.45 2.15 -9.69
N CYS A 397 -6.85 3.21 -10.23
CA CYS A 397 -6.93 4.59 -9.74
C CYS A 397 -7.02 5.60 -10.91
N ALA A 398 -7.25 6.87 -10.58
CA ALA A 398 -7.44 7.92 -11.56
C ALA A 398 -6.22 8.13 -12.47
N GLY A 399 -6.47 8.21 -13.77
CA GLY A 399 -5.47 8.42 -14.82
C GLY A 399 -4.86 7.14 -15.40
N GLN A 400 -5.29 5.96 -14.94
CA GLN A 400 -4.85 4.69 -15.51
C GLN A 400 -5.68 4.30 -16.73
N ILE A 401 -5.00 3.78 -17.76
CA ILE A 401 -5.62 3.27 -18.98
C ILE A 401 -5.15 1.85 -19.22
N TYR A 402 -6.09 1.00 -19.64
CA TYR A 402 -5.86 -0.40 -19.90
C TYR A 402 -6.30 -0.74 -21.32
N HIS A 403 -5.43 -1.45 -22.01
CA HIS A 403 -5.63 -1.93 -23.36
C HIS A 403 -6.04 -3.42 -23.34
N PRO A 404 -6.60 -3.93 -24.44
CA PRO A 404 -6.92 -5.35 -24.59
C PRO A 404 -5.77 -6.31 -24.25
N THR A 405 -4.52 -5.88 -24.43
CA THR A 405 -3.31 -6.66 -24.10
C THR A 405 -3.03 -6.81 -22.61
N ASP A 406 -3.65 -5.99 -21.76
CA ASP A 406 -3.45 -6.06 -20.31
C ASP A 406 -4.29 -7.16 -19.65
N HIS A 407 -5.21 -7.76 -20.42
CA HIS A 407 -6.02 -8.92 -20.01
C HIS A 407 -6.82 -8.71 -18.71
N ILE A 408 -7.23 -7.46 -18.42
CA ILE A 408 -7.96 -7.07 -17.21
C ILE A 408 -9.48 -7.32 -17.27
N GLY A 409 -9.94 -8.17 -18.19
CA GLY A 409 -11.36 -8.44 -18.35
C GLY A 409 -11.66 -9.78 -19.02
N TYR A 410 -12.90 -10.21 -18.88
CA TYR A 410 -13.45 -11.45 -19.34
C TYR A 410 -14.71 -11.21 -20.17
N GLY A 411 -14.75 -11.77 -21.37
CA GLY A 411 -15.98 -11.92 -22.14
C GLY A 411 -16.03 -13.33 -22.72
N GLY A 412 -17.14 -14.04 -22.48
CA GLY A 412 -17.28 -15.44 -22.89
C GLY A 412 -17.12 -15.64 -24.40
N SER A 413 -17.93 -14.93 -25.21
CA SER A 413 -17.93 -15.00 -26.67
C SER A 413 -17.11 -13.91 -27.37
N THR A 414 -16.41 -13.06 -26.61
CA THR A 414 -15.67 -11.92 -27.16
C THR A 414 -14.38 -12.38 -27.84
N THR A 415 -14.17 -11.93 -29.07
CA THR A 415 -12.95 -12.15 -29.86
C THR A 415 -12.03 -10.94 -29.78
N PHE A 416 -10.77 -11.10 -30.18
CA PHE A 416 -9.86 -9.97 -30.35
C PHE A 416 -9.57 -9.77 -31.83
N LYS A 417 -9.69 -8.53 -32.29
CA LYS A 417 -9.39 -8.14 -33.67
C LYS A 417 -8.09 -7.36 -33.72
N THR A 418 -7.16 -7.79 -34.57
CA THR A 418 -5.99 -6.97 -34.89
C THR A 418 -6.33 -6.05 -36.06
N VAL A 419 -6.17 -4.74 -35.85
CA VAL A 419 -6.28 -3.74 -36.92
C VAL A 419 -4.87 -3.24 -37.24
N THR A 420 -4.47 -3.34 -38.51
CA THR A 420 -3.16 -2.87 -39.00
C THR A 420 -3.34 -1.53 -39.69
N GLY A 421 -2.59 -0.50 -39.27
CA GLY A 421 -2.59 0.82 -39.88
C GLY A 421 -1.19 1.42 -39.98
N ALA A 422 -1.09 2.65 -40.50
CA ALA A 422 0.18 3.36 -40.70
C ALA A 422 1.00 3.58 -39.41
N LYS A 423 0.37 3.50 -38.22
CA LYS A 423 1.00 3.62 -36.90
C LYS A 423 1.26 2.27 -36.20
N GLY A 424 1.04 1.13 -36.88
CA GLY A 424 1.30 -0.21 -36.33
C GLY A 424 0.06 -1.11 -36.21
N ARG A 425 0.17 -2.15 -35.37
CA ARG A 425 -0.87 -3.15 -35.10
C ARG A 425 -1.56 -2.81 -33.78
N ASN A 426 -2.87 -2.54 -33.81
CA ASN A 426 -3.70 -2.34 -32.62
C ASN A 426 -4.56 -3.58 -32.36
N LEU A 427 -4.59 -4.06 -31.12
CA LEU A 427 -5.49 -5.13 -30.70
C LEU A 427 -6.75 -4.51 -30.10
N LEU A 428 -7.92 -4.92 -30.60
CA LEU A 428 -9.23 -4.43 -30.15
C LEU A 428 -10.01 -5.60 -29.55
N ILE A 429 -10.80 -5.34 -28.50
CA ILE A 429 -11.85 -6.26 -28.08
C ILE A 429 -13.01 -6.12 -29.08
N GLU A 430 -13.35 -7.19 -29.76
CA GLU A 430 -14.55 -7.26 -30.59
C GLU A 430 -15.72 -7.75 -29.73
N LEU A 431 -16.77 -6.94 -29.69
CA LEU A 431 -17.98 -7.18 -28.93
C LEU A 431 -19.13 -7.38 -29.93
N PRO A 432 -19.44 -8.62 -30.37
CA PRO A 432 -20.60 -8.92 -31.19
C PRO A 432 -21.93 -8.38 -30.62
N ALA A 433 -22.95 -8.20 -31.46
CA ALA A 433 -24.28 -7.81 -31.01
C ALA A 433 -24.81 -8.78 -29.95
N GLY A 434 -25.32 -8.26 -28.83
CA GLY A 434 -25.81 -9.03 -27.68
C GLY A 434 -24.72 -9.62 -26.77
N SER A 435 -23.44 -9.47 -27.11
CA SER A 435 -22.34 -9.95 -26.27
C SER A 435 -21.95 -8.94 -25.19
N ILE A 436 -21.31 -9.45 -24.15
CA ILE A 436 -20.90 -8.70 -22.97
C ILE A 436 -19.42 -8.94 -22.66
N TYR A 437 -18.76 -7.88 -22.23
CA TYR A 437 -17.40 -7.89 -21.70
C TYR A 437 -17.43 -7.33 -20.29
N ALA A 438 -16.83 -8.03 -19.33
CA ALA A 438 -16.73 -7.59 -17.94
C ALA A 438 -15.28 -7.33 -17.55
N ILE A 439 -15.09 -6.29 -16.75
CA ILE A 439 -13.78 -5.84 -16.25
C ILE A 439 -13.87 -5.82 -14.73
N GLY A 440 -13.23 -6.80 -14.08
CA GLY A 440 -13.18 -6.92 -12.62
C GLY A 440 -12.01 -6.14 -12.04
N VAL A 441 -12.27 -5.16 -11.20
CA VAL A 441 -11.22 -4.30 -10.65
C VAL A 441 -11.42 -4.04 -9.16
N TYR A 442 -10.33 -3.69 -8.49
CA TYR A 442 -10.38 -3.07 -7.17
C TYR A 442 -10.13 -1.56 -7.35
N CYS A 443 -11.17 -0.74 -7.24
CA CYS A 443 -11.02 0.71 -7.31
C CYS A 443 -10.38 1.21 -6.02
N GLU A 444 -9.18 1.79 -6.08
CA GLU A 444 -8.50 2.36 -4.90
C GLU A 444 -9.16 3.66 -4.43
N GLU A 445 -9.86 4.33 -5.34
CA GLU A 445 -10.65 5.53 -5.14
C GLU A 445 -11.91 5.51 -6.01
N ASP A 446 -12.77 6.50 -5.82
CA ASP A 446 -13.94 6.72 -6.67
C ASP A 446 -13.48 7.17 -8.09
N VAL A 447 -13.88 6.42 -9.12
CA VAL A 447 -13.45 6.65 -10.53
C VAL A 447 -14.61 6.62 -11.53
N PHE A 448 -14.46 7.30 -12.67
CA PHE A 448 -15.31 7.17 -13.85
C PHE A 448 -14.60 6.37 -14.94
N PRO A 449 -15.12 5.19 -15.34
CA PRO A 449 -14.59 4.46 -16.48
C PRO A 449 -14.94 5.17 -17.79
N VAL A 450 -13.96 5.34 -18.67
CA VAL A 450 -14.09 5.91 -20.01
C VAL A 450 -13.75 4.83 -21.02
N ILE A 451 -14.74 4.46 -21.83
CA ILE A 451 -14.64 3.40 -22.81
C ILE A 451 -14.21 4.01 -24.13
N HIS A 452 -13.03 3.63 -24.62
CA HIS A 452 -12.51 4.06 -25.91
C HIS A 452 -13.08 3.12 -26.97
N SER A 453 -14.20 3.52 -27.57
CA SER A 453 -14.95 2.73 -28.55
C SER A 453 -14.54 3.04 -30.00
N TYR A 454 -14.48 2.00 -30.82
CA TYR A 454 -14.25 2.08 -32.26
C TYR A 454 -15.41 1.41 -33.02
N ASN A 455 -15.91 2.07 -34.06
CA ASN A 455 -16.87 1.51 -35.01
C ASN A 455 -16.35 1.67 -36.44
N GLU A 456 -15.93 0.55 -37.03
CA GLU A 456 -15.39 0.50 -38.38
C GLU A 456 -16.39 0.96 -39.45
N GLN A 457 -17.68 0.64 -39.26
CA GLN A 457 -18.75 0.94 -40.21
C GLN A 457 -19.25 2.39 -40.12
N ALA A 458 -18.78 3.17 -39.13
CA ALA A 458 -19.30 4.51 -38.85
C ALA A 458 -20.84 4.54 -38.72
N THR A 459 -21.43 3.48 -38.15
CA THR A 459 -22.87 3.38 -37.89
C THR A 459 -23.20 3.76 -36.44
N ASN A 460 -24.48 3.97 -36.16
CA ASN A 460 -24.91 4.07 -34.77
C ASN A 460 -24.86 2.69 -34.12
N SER A 461 -24.20 2.55 -32.98
CA SER A 461 -24.29 1.35 -32.14
C SER A 461 -24.60 1.74 -30.70
N LEU A 462 -25.40 0.93 -30.04
CA LEU A 462 -25.78 1.15 -28.65
C LEU A 462 -24.91 0.27 -27.75
N LEU A 463 -24.11 0.91 -26.91
CA LEU A 463 -23.40 0.25 -25.83
C LEU A 463 -24.13 0.54 -24.52
N SER A 464 -24.03 -0.37 -23.57
CA SER A 464 -24.56 -0.18 -22.24
C SER A 464 -23.49 -0.50 -21.23
N CYS A 465 -23.22 0.46 -20.35
CA CYS A 465 -22.27 0.31 -19.26
C CYS A 465 -23.01 0.32 -17.93
N TYR A 466 -22.74 -0.67 -17.10
CA TYR A 466 -23.32 -0.82 -15.77
C TYR A 466 -22.39 -1.63 -14.86
N TYR A 467 -22.66 -1.63 -13.56
CA TYR A 467 -21.80 -2.33 -12.59
C TYR A 467 -22.54 -3.26 -11.61
N ALA A 468 -23.86 -3.15 -11.50
CA ALA A 468 -24.68 -4.07 -10.72
C ALA A 468 -26.09 -4.18 -11.30
N GLY A 469 -26.70 -5.36 -11.17
CA GLY A 469 -28.03 -5.67 -11.72
C GLY A 469 -27.99 -6.14 -13.18
N SER A 470 -28.78 -7.17 -13.49
CA SER A 470 -28.93 -7.69 -14.86
C SER A 470 -29.51 -6.60 -15.78
N PRO A 471 -29.21 -6.61 -17.10
CA PRO A 471 -29.90 -5.78 -18.06
C PRO A 471 -31.43 -5.91 -17.90
N GLY A 472 -32.11 -4.81 -17.56
CA GLY A 472 -33.57 -4.78 -17.33
C GLY A 472 -34.04 -5.09 -15.91
N ALA A 473 -33.14 -5.36 -14.95
CA ALA A 473 -33.52 -5.58 -13.55
C ALA A 473 -33.98 -4.29 -12.85
N THR A 474 -34.90 -4.44 -11.88
CA THR A 474 -35.38 -3.34 -11.02
C THR A 474 -34.45 -3.06 -9.83
N SER A 475 -33.40 -3.86 -9.64
CA SER A 475 -32.44 -3.76 -8.54
C SER A 475 -31.00 -3.75 -9.08
N GLY A 476 -30.14 -2.95 -8.46
CA GLY A 476 -28.76 -2.66 -8.90
C GLY A 476 -28.64 -1.29 -9.59
N ALA A 477 -27.41 -0.82 -9.78
CA ALA A 477 -27.13 0.43 -10.47
C ALA A 477 -27.57 0.43 -11.94
N LYS A 478 -28.42 1.42 -12.29
CA LYS A 478 -29.09 1.46 -13.58
C LYS A 478 -28.10 1.63 -14.74
N ILE A 479 -28.44 0.98 -15.85
CA ILE A 479 -27.73 1.05 -17.12
C ILE A 479 -27.64 2.50 -17.62
N ALA A 480 -26.43 3.02 -17.79
CA ALA A 480 -26.23 4.12 -18.72
C ALA A 480 -26.20 3.52 -20.13
N ALA A 481 -27.28 3.70 -20.90
CA ALA A 481 -27.25 3.44 -22.32
C ALA A 481 -26.40 4.55 -22.95
N ILE A 482 -25.35 4.17 -23.68
CA ILE A 482 -24.43 5.10 -24.31
C ILE A 482 -24.35 4.75 -25.78
N ALA A 483 -24.52 5.75 -26.63
CA ALA A 483 -24.55 5.55 -28.07
C ALA A 483 -23.19 5.92 -28.68
N HIS A 484 -22.58 5.00 -29.41
CA HIS A 484 -21.60 5.36 -30.43
C HIS A 484 -22.38 5.99 -31.59
N GLN A 485 -22.21 7.29 -31.80
CA GLN A 485 -22.98 8.05 -32.79
C GLN A 485 -22.19 8.25 -34.08
N SER A 486 -22.70 7.83 -35.23
CA SER A 486 -22.00 7.96 -36.51
C SER A 486 -21.51 9.39 -36.80
N SER A 487 -22.26 10.40 -36.35
CA SER A 487 -21.94 11.82 -36.50
C SER A 487 -20.69 12.30 -35.75
N LYS A 488 -20.22 11.56 -34.74
CA LYS A 488 -19.03 11.88 -33.95
C LYS A 488 -17.77 11.15 -34.44
N GLY A 489 -17.86 10.46 -35.58
CA GLY A 489 -16.76 9.72 -36.18
C GLY A 489 -16.60 8.30 -35.64
N LYS A 490 -15.62 7.59 -36.19
CA LYS A 490 -15.39 6.16 -35.94
C LYS A 490 -14.78 5.85 -34.57
N ARG A 491 -14.21 6.83 -33.86
CA ARG A 491 -13.60 6.67 -32.54
C ARG A 491 -14.24 7.62 -31.56
N GLN A 492 -14.66 7.11 -30.42
CA GLN A 492 -15.37 7.89 -29.40
C GLN A 492 -14.98 7.43 -28.01
N LYS A 493 -14.79 8.39 -27.12
CA LYS A 493 -14.70 8.16 -25.68
C LYS A 493 -16.09 8.24 -25.06
N VAL A 494 -16.39 7.28 -24.21
CA VAL A 494 -17.71 7.09 -23.65
C VAL A 494 -17.59 6.87 -22.15
N THR A 495 -18.02 7.86 -21.35
CA THR A 495 -17.93 7.79 -19.89
C THR A 495 -19.09 7.00 -19.28
N ALA A 496 -18.78 5.93 -18.56
CA ALA A 496 -19.73 5.13 -17.80
C ALA A 496 -20.06 5.80 -16.45
N GLN A 497 -20.96 5.17 -15.68
CA GLN A 497 -21.25 5.64 -14.32
C GLN A 497 -20.06 5.46 -13.39
N LYS A 498 -20.05 6.26 -12.32
CA LYS A 498 -19.05 6.20 -11.27
C LYS A 498 -18.95 4.79 -10.69
N LEU A 499 -17.73 4.28 -10.61
CA LEU A 499 -17.37 3.14 -9.78
C LEU A 499 -16.80 3.68 -8.47
N CYS A 500 -17.47 3.38 -7.36
CA CYS A 500 -16.95 3.77 -6.06
C CYS A 500 -15.79 2.86 -5.63
N LYS A 501 -15.00 3.31 -4.67
CA LYS A 501 -13.92 2.53 -4.04
C LYS A 501 -14.37 1.11 -3.64
N GLY A 502 -13.50 0.13 -3.89
CA GLY A 502 -13.70 -1.29 -3.57
C GLY A 502 -13.79 -2.19 -4.82
N LEU A 503 -14.26 -3.42 -4.64
CA LEU A 503 -14.42 -4.39 -5.73
C LEU A 503 -15.57 -3.97 -6.64
N ARG A 504 -15.29 -3.77 -7.93
CA ARG A 504 -16.27 -3.37 -8.93
C ARG A 504 -16.10 -4.19 -10.19
N THR A 505 -17.22 -4.55 -10.80
CA THR A 505 -17.22 -5.12 -12.15
C THR A 505 -17.85 -4.11 -13.09
N LEU A 506 -17.11 -3.66 -14.10
CA LEU A 506 -17.68 -2.87 -15.20
C LEU A 506 -18.15 -3.83 -16.29
N TYR A 507 -19.44 -3.83 -16.58
CA TYR A 507 -20.02 -4.57 -17.70
C TYR A 507 -20.20 -3.64 -18.90
N ILE A 508 -19.73 -4.08 -20.05
CA ILE A 508 -19.89 -3.42 -21.34
C ILE A 508 -20.71 -4.37 -22.21
N LEU A 509 -21.97 -4.04 -22.43
CA LEU A 509 -22.92 -4.79 -23.24
C LEU A 509 -23.11 -4.11 -24.59
N ASN A 510 -23.00 -4.87 -25.68
CA ASN A 510 -23.40 -4.38 -27.00
C ASN A 510 -24.89 -4.62 -27.22
N ASN A 511 -25.70 -3.57 -27.03
CA ASN A 511 -27.13 -3.56 -27.31
C ASN A 511 -27.45 -3.11 -28.75
N GLY A 512 -26.44 -2.91 -29.59
CA GLY A 512 -26.60 -2.61 -31.00
C GLY A 512 -26.91 -3.84 -31.84
N THR A 513 -27.09 -3.61 -33.15
CA THR A 513 -27.36 -4.66 -34.15
C THR A 513 -26.10 -5.11 -34.89
N VAL A 514 -24.95 -4.49 -34.62
CA VAL A 514 -23.66 -4.75 -35.27
C VAL A 514 -22.54 -4.87 -34.23
N PRO A 515 -21.41 -5.53 -34.53
CA PRO A 515 -20.26 -5.57 -33.63
C PRO A 515 -19.74 -4.18 -33.27
N SER A 516 -19.39 -3.98 -32.00
CA SER A 516 -18.69 -2.80 -31.50
C SER A 516 -17.28 -3.19 -31.08
N TYR A 517 -16.33 -2.27 -31.12
CA TYR A 517 -14.95 -2.55 -30.77
C TYR A 517 -14.47 -1.66 -29.62
N ILE A 518 -13.68 -2.20 -28.70
CA ILE A 518 -13.10 -1.45 -27.56
C ILE A 518 -11.57 -1.43 -27.73
N GLU A 519 -11.00 -0.23 -27.82
CA GLU A 519 -9.55 -0.01 -27.96
C GLU A 519 -8.85 0.11 -26.61
N ALA A 520 -9.55 0.63 -25.59
CA ALA A 520 -9.05 0.79 -24.23
C ALA A 520 -10.19 1.09 -23.25
N VAL A 521 -9.92 0.91 -21.95
CA VAL A 521 -10.73 1.42 -20.85
C VAL A 521 -9.84 2.24 -19.93
N GLU A 522 -10.20 3.50 -19.74
CA GLU A 522 -9.49 4.46 -18.89
C GLU A 522 -10.31 4.70 -17.61
N PHE A 523 -9.66 4.82 -16.46
CA PHE A 523 -10.30 5.17 -15.20
C PHE A 523 -9.91 6.60 -14.82
N THR A 524 -10.89 7.50 -14.78
CA THR A 524 -10.69 8.94 -14.50
C THR A 524 -11.18 9.28 -13.10
N GLY A 525 -10.64 10.33 -12.47
CA GLY A 525 -11.03 10.72 -11.11
C GLY A 525 -12.46 11.27 -11.02
N VAL A 526 -13.12 11.09 -9.88
CA VAL A 526 -14.48 11.62 -9.62
C VAL A 526 -14.45 13.08 -9.19
N GLU A 527 -13.40 13.44 -8.45
CA GLU A 527 -12.90 14.80 -8.45
C GLU A 527 -11.99 14.91 -9.66
N GLU A 528 -12.51 15.41 -10.78
CA GLU A 528 -11.64 16.27 -11.56
C GLU A 528 -11.19 17.34 -10.56
N PRO A 529 -9.90 17.47 -10.17
CA PRO A 529 -9.49 18.73 -9.61
C PRO A 529 -9.98 19.73 -10.63
N ALA A 530 -10.89 20.62 -10.23
CA ALA A 530 -11.52 21.55 -11.15
C ALA A 530 -10.39 22.20 -11.97
N SER A 531 -10.14 21.70 -13.18
CA SER A 531 -9.42 22.44 -14.19
C SER A 531 -10.53 23.30 -14.72
N SER A 532 -10.76 24.37 -13.97
CA SER A 532 -11.86 25.29 -14.19
C SER A 532 -11.93 25.61 -15.66
N LEU A 533 -13.10 25.39 -16.28
CA LEU A 533 -13.53 26.15 -17.44
C LEU A 533 -13.32 27.63 -17.11
N GLY A 534 -12.19 28.15 -17.56
CA GLY A 534 -11.74 29.54 -17.50
C GLY A 534 -12.01 30.29 -16.20
N TYR A 535 -11.14 30.14 -15.18
CA TYR A 535 -10.48 31.22 -14.42
C TYR A 535 -9.38 30.57 -13.56
N PHE A 536 -8.11 30.93 -13.75
CA PHE A 536 -7.07 30.55 -12.77
C PHE A 536 -7.34 31.28 -11.45
N GLN A 537 -8.13 30.66 -10.57
CA GLN A 537 -8.33 31.05 -9.17
C GLN A 537 -8.02 29.86 -8.26
N LYS A 538 -7.56 30.19 -7.04
CA LYS A 538 -7.08 29.27 -6.01
C LYS A 538 -8.10 28.17 -5.68
N SER A 539 -7.71 26.90 -5.88
CA SER A 539 -8.31 25.76 -5.17
C SER A 539 -7.65 25.64 -3.79
N SER A 540 -8.44 25.50 -2.72
CA SER A 540 -7.91 25.18 -1.38
C SER A 540 -7.35 23.76 -1.27
N ALA A 541 -7.54 22.93 -2.30
CA ALA A 541 -7.05 21.55 -2.37
C ALA A 541 -5.69 21.41 -3.05
N LEU A 542 -5.08 22.50 -3.54
CA LEU A 542 -3.78 22.47 -4.22
C LEU A 542 -2.74 23.27 -3.42
N THR A 543 -1.84 22.57 -2.74
CA THR A 543 -0.52 23.13 -2.41
C THR A 543 0.35 22.98 -3.65
N GLY A 544 0.63 24.07 -4.38
CA GLY A 544 1.63 24.04 -5.46
C GLY A 544 1.35 24.87 -6.73
N ALA A 545 0.15 25.40 -6.95
CA ALA A 545 -0.11 26.33 -8.07
C ALA A 545 0.00 27.78 -7.60
N PHE A 546 0.92 28.55 -8.21
CA PHE A 546 1.06 29.98 -7.93
C PHE A 546 -0.07 30.79 -8.60
N GLN A 547 -0.39 31.95 -8.03
CA GLN A 547 -1.29 32.92 -8.65
C GLN A 547 -0.72 33.39 -10.00
N PRO A 548 -1.56 33.76 -11.00
CA PRO A 548 -1.11 34.47 -12.17
C PRO A 548 -0.41 35.76 -11.75
N VAL A 549 0.86 35.88 -12.10
CA VAL A 549 1.69 37.02 -11.73
C VAL A 549 1.62 38.07 -12.83
N ARG A 550 1.22 39.31 -12.51
CA ARG A 550 1.40 40.44 -13.42
C ARG A 550 2.80 41.02 -13.22
N PHE A 551 3.58 41.13 -14.29
CA PHE A 551 4.88 41.75 -14.24
C PHE A 551 5.01 42.86 -15.28
N SER A 552 5.74 43.92 -14.92
CA SER A 552 5.80 45.18 -15.66
C SER A 552 6.90 45.24 -16.71
N ASN A 553 7.72 44.19 -16.88
CA ASN A 553 8.84 44.30 -17.81
C ASN A 553 8.34 44.41 -19.27
N LEU A 554 8.76 45.52 -19.87
CA LEU A 554 8.59 45.99 -21.24
C LEU A 554 7.20 46.13 -21.79
N GLN A 555 6.15 45.51 -21.24
CA GLN A 555 4.89 45.51 -21.96
C GLN A 555 3.65 45.24 -21.03
N ASN A 556 3.77 44.92 -19.73
CA ASN A 556 2.64 44.54 -18.84
C ASN A 556 2.04 43.19 -19.26
N ALA A 557 2.50 42.10 -18.67
CA ALA A 557 2.11 40.73 -19.05
C ALA A 557 1.74 39.89 -17.82
N TRP A 558 1.13 38.74 -18.05
CA TRP A 558 0.85 37.74 -17.04
C TRP A 558 1.38 36.37 -17.47
N ALA A 559 1.81 35.57 -16.50
CA ALA A 559 2.21 34.19 -16.72
C ALA A 559 1.64 33.27 -15.64
N THR A 560 1.46 32.01 -15.99
CA THR A 560 1.18 30.89 -15.06
C THR A 560 2.13 29.75 -15.39
N VAL A 561 2.66 29.09 -14.37
CA VAL A 561 3.75 28.12 -14.51
C VAL A 561 3.44 26.87 -13.68
N ASP A 562 3.61 25.71 -14.29
CA ASP A 562 3.64 24.44 -13.57
C ASP A 562 5.05 24.20 -13.02
N VAL A 563 5.22 24.45 -11.73
CA VAL A 563 6.49 24.26 -11.01
C VAL A 563 6.67 22.84 -10.47
N SER A 564 5.68 21.94 -10.67
CA SER A 564 5.73 20.58 -10.12
C SER A 564 6.90 19.78 -10.68
N ARG A 565 7.36 20.10 -11.90
CA ARG A 565 8.50 19.44 -12.54
C ARG A 565 9.15 20.29 -13.63
N MET A 566 10.48 20.34 -13.64
CA MET A 566 11.27 20.95 -14.72
C MET A 566 11.44 19.97 -15.88
N LEU A 567 11.18 20.42 -17.10
CA LEU A 567 11.42 19.68 -18.34
C LEU A 567 12.89 19.77 -18.74
N THR A 568 13.45 18.67 -19.22
CA THR A 568 14.81 18.59 -19.78
C THR A 568 14.74 18.48 -21.30
N SER A 569 15.72 19.01 -22.04
CA SER A 569 15.86 18.66 -23.47
C SER A 569 16.16 17.15 -23.60
N ASP A 570 15.55 16.40 -24.49
CA ASP A 570 14.46 16.75 -25.42
C ASP A 570 13.09 16.69 -24.74
N CYS A 571 12.18 17.59 -25.07
CA CYS A 571 10.85 17.64 -24.46
C CYS A 571 9.76 18.12 -25.41
N GLN A 572 8.52 17.73 -25.11
CA GLN A 572 7.34 18.24 -25.81
C GLN A 572 6.36 18.83 -24.80
N TYR A 573 5.67 19.91 -25.17
CA TYR A 573 4.59 20.50 -24.40
C TYR A 573 3.43 20.88 -25.33
N VAL A 574 2.22 20.41 -25.03
CA VAL A 574 1.03 20.55 -25.84
C VAL A 574 -0.07 21.16 -25.00
N ALA A 575 -0.86 22.08 -25.54
CA ALA A 575 -2.07 22.52 -24.88
C ALA A 575 -3.18 22.86 -25.88
N ARG A 576 -4.42 22.55 -25.48
CA ARG A 576 -5.61 23.01 -26.18
C ARG A 576 -6.03 24.37 -25.63
N LEU A 577 -5.90 25.40 -26.45
CA LEU A 577 -6.15 26.78 -26.05
C LEU A 577 -7.31 27.39 -26.83
N THR A 578 -8.12 28.22 -26.17
CA THR A 578 -8.87 29.28 -26.85
C THR A 578 -8.10 30.58 -26.74
N LEU A 579 -7.67 31.13 -27.88
CA LEU A 579 -6.95 32.39 -27.99
C LEU A 579 -7.83 33.46 -28.62
N GLY A 580 -7.86 34.65 -28.02
CA GLY A 580 -8.59 35.82 -28.52
C GLY A 580 -7.95 36.47 -29.76
N ASN A 581 -8.61 37.53 -30.25
CA ASN A 581 -8.14 38.33 -31.39
C ASN A 581 -7.12 39.41 -31.01
N GLU A 582 -7.01 39.70 -29.72
CA GLU A 582 -6.17 40.78 -29.22
C GLU A 582 -4.80 40.20 -28.88
N ASN A 583 -3.70 40.90 -29.17
CA ASN A 583 -2.30 40.69 -28.73
C ASN A 583 -1.73 39.25 -28.52
N ILE A 584 -0.61 39.20 -27.81
CA ILE A 584 0.33 38.07 -27.70
C ILE A 584 -0.08 37.11 -26.58
N GLY A 585 -0.38 35.86 -26.90
CA GLY A 585 -0.68 34.82 -25.92
C GLY A 585 -0.50 33.41 -26.45
N GLY A 586 -0.13 32.47 -25.57
CA GLY A 586 0.10 31.07 -25.92
C GLY A 586 0.90 30.31 -24.86
N LEU A 587 1.72 29.37 -25.31
CA LEU A 587 2.54 28.51 -24.45
C LEU A 587 3.86 29.17 -24.07
N ALA A 588 4.45 28.71 -22.97
CA ALA A 588 5.77 29.15 -22.52
C ALA A 588 6.54 28.02 -21.84
N LEU A 589 7.88 28.09 -21.96
CA LEU A 589 8.84 27.28 -21.22
C LEU A 589 9.79 28.20 -20.44
N PHE A 590 9.78 28.10 -19.12
CA PHE A 590 10.51 28.99 -18.21
C PHE A 590 11.79 28.33 -17.68
N ASN A 591 12.96 28.89 -17.97
CA ASN A 591 14.26 28.30 -17.61
C ASN A 591 14.66 28.63 -16.16
N GLY A 592 13.96 28.02 -15.19
CA GLY A 592 14.23 28.11 -13.76
C GLY A 592 12.96 28.22 -12.89
N PRO A 593 13.03 27.93 -11.58
CA PRO A 593 11.92 28.18 -10.67
C PRO A 593 11.70 29.70 -10.53
N GLN A 594 10.44 30.15 -10.47
CA GLN A 594 10.13 31.57 -10.27
C GLN A 594 10.56 31.98 -8.84
N ALA A 595 11.52 32.90 -8.73
CA ALA A 595 12.12 33.30 -7.45
C ALA A 595 11.19 34.17 -6.58
N HIS A 596 10.18 34.79 -7.19
CA HIS A 596 9.20 35.63 -6.50
C HIS A 596 7.87 35.58 -7.27
N PRO A 597 6.70 35.65 -6.58
CA PRO A 597 5.39 35.79 -7.21
C PRO A 597 5.18 37.12 -7.97
N ASP A 598 6.22 37.94 -8.19
CA ASP A 598 6.15 39.20 -8.96
C ASP A 598 7.31 39.35 -9.96
N PHE A 599 8.24 38.38 -10.04
CA PHE A 599 9.41 38.46 -10.91
C PHE A 599 9.45 37.28 -11.87
N PHE A 600 9.41 37.62 -13.16
CA PHE A 600 9.74 36.74 -14.26
C PHE A 600 11.23 36.39 -14.21
N ASN A 601 11.55 35.10 -14.11
CA ASN A 601 12.92 34.66 -14.32
C ASN A 601 13.40 34.97 -15.74
N GLN A 602 14.65 35.41 -15.84
CA GLN A 602 15.18 36.15 -16.99
C GLN A 602 15.18 35.41 -18.34
N ASN A 603 14.98 34.09 -18.36
CA ASN A 603 15.12 33.24 -19.55
C ASN A 603 13.84 32.44 -19.82
N ALA A 604 13.21 32.65 -20.98
CA ALA A 604 12.00 31.93 -21.38
C ALA A 604 11.92 31.72 -22.89
N LEU A 605 11.24 30.64 -23.30
CA LEU A 605 10.83 30.40 -24.68
C LEU A 605 9.31 30.53 -24.75
N LEU A 606 8.83 31.48 -25.54
CA LEU A 606 7.41 31.77 -25.71
C LEU A 606 6.95 31.32 -27.09
N ILE A 607 5.76 30.70 -27.12
CA ILE A 607 5.07 30.27 -28.33
C ILE A 607 3.77 31.03 -28.39
N ILE A 608 3.75 32.06 -29.22
CA ILE A 608 2.77 33.13 -29.12
C ILE A 608 2.02 33.33 -30.42
N ARG A 609 0.69 33.47 -30.32
CA ARG A 609 -0.12 34.01 -31.41
C ARG A 609 0.10 35.51 -31.50
N SER A 610 0.30 36.03 -32.71
CA SER A 610 0.31 37.46 -33.01
C SER A 610 -0.54 37.69 -34.26
N GLY A 611 -1.77 38.18 -34.09
CA GLY A 611 -2.74 38.28 -35.18
C GLY A 611 -3.05 36.92 -35.80
N SER A 612 -2.80 36.75 -37.11
CA SER A 612 -3.03 35.51 -37.85
C SER A 612 -1.86 34.53 -37.80
N ILE A 613 -0.71 34.87 -37.23
CA ILE A 613 0.50 34.03 -37.25
C ILE A 613 0.86 33.51 -35.86
N ILE A 614 1.63 32.42 -35.83
CA ILE A 614 2.27 31.89 -34.61
C ILE A 614 3.78 32.15 -34.67
N GLY A 615 4.38 32.50 -33.54
CA GLY A 615 5.80 32.79 -33.46
C GLY A 615 6.47 32.19 -32.22
N ILE A 616 7.78 31.94 -32.35
CA ILE A 616 8.68 31.53 -31.29
C ILE A 616 9.53 32.75 -30.90
N ARG A 617 9.50 33.09 -29.61
CA ARG A 617 10.26 34.21 -29.03
C ARG A 617 11.11 33.72 -27.87
N GLU A 618 12.39 34.10 -27.86
CA GLU A 618 13.23 33.89 -26.68
C GLU A 618 13.35 35.19 -25.89
N ILE A 619 13.32 35.06 -24.59
CA ILE A 619 13.74 36.09 -23.65
C ILE A 619 15.02 35.55 -23.02
N ILE A 620 16.11 36.32 -23.09
CA ILE A 620 17.40 35.96 -22.51
C ILE A 620 17.90 37.12 -21.66
N ASP A 621 18.22 36.86 -20.40
CA ASP A 621 18.65 37.85 -19.42
C ASP A 621 17.67 39.04 -19.31
N GLY A 622 16.37 38.76 -19.51
CA GLY A 622 15.29 39.74 -19.54
C GLY A 622 15.16 40.53 -20.85
N VAL A 623 16.03 40.29 -21.83
CA VAL A 623 16.01 40.90 -23.16
C VAL A 623 15.08 40.14 -24.08
N VAL A 624 14.10 40.83 -24.66
CA VAL A 624 13.10 40.26 -25.57
C VAL A 624 13.68 40.14 -26.98
N GLY A 625 13.84 38.91 -27.46
CA GLY A 625 14.30 38.63 -28.82
C GLY A 625 13.22 38.83 -29.89
N SER A 626 13.65 38.83 -31.16
CA SER A 626 12.75 38.88 -32.32
C SER A 626 11.99 37.56 -32.52
N ASP A 627 10.75 37.66 -33.00
CA ASP A 627 9.92 36.49 -33.31
C ASP A 627 10.45 35.76 -34.54
N THR A 628 10.61 34.44 -34.41
CA THR A 628 10.63 33.54 -35.57
C THR A 628 9.20 33.10 -35.82
N SER A 629 8.60 33.53 -36.93
CA SER A 629 7.16 33.37 -37.18
C SER A 629 6.85 32.43 -38.34
N SER A 630 5.65 31.87 -38.34
CA SER A 630 5.11 31.10 -39.47
C SER A 630 5.00 31.98 -40.73
N SER A 631 5.35 31.42 -41.89
CA SER A 631 5.35 32.12 -43.19
C SER A 631 3.95 32.39 -43.78
N SER A 632 2.90 31.79 -43.22
CA SER A 632 1.51 31.92 -43.65
C SER A 632 0.58 32.11 -42.45
N GLY A 633 -0.62 32.68 -42.68
CA GLY A 633 -1.66 32.76 -41.66
C GLY A 633 -2.06 31.37 -41.15
N VAL A 634 -2.00 31.19 -39.83
CA VAL A 634 -2.37 29.99 -39.08
C VAL A 634 -3.71 30.16 -38.39
N PHE A 635 -3.99 31.35 -37.87
CA PHE A 635 -5.18 31.68 -37.13
C PHE A 635 -6.13 32.56 -37.95
N PRO A 636 -7.44 32.57 -37.65
CA PRO A 636 -8.36 33.57 -38.16
C PRO A 636 -7.81 34.99 -37.94
N ALA A 637 -7.93 35.84 -38.97
CA ALA A 637 -7.48 37.23 -38.93
C ALA A 637 -8.28 38.07 -37.90
N THR A 638 -9.50 37.65 -37.58
CA THR A 638 -10.36 38.22 -36.53
C THR A 638 -11.05 37.10 -35.74
N GLY A 639 -11.34 37.35 -34.47
CA GLY A 639 -12.10 36.44 -33.60
C GLY A 639 -11.25 35.47 -32.79
N THR A 640 -11.93 34.61 -32.03
CA THR A 640 -11.29 33.58 -31.21
C THR A 640 -10.90 32.38 -32.07
N TRP A 641 -9.79 31.74 -31.71
CA TRP A 641 -9.41 30.44 -32.25
C TRP A 641 -9.35 29.45 -31.10
N THR A 642 -9.86 28.24 -31.32
CA THR A 642 -9.74 27.14 -30.36
C THR A 642 -9.13 25.93 -31.06
N GLY A 643 -8.01 25.46 -30.55
CA GLY A 643 -7.31 24.30 -31.11
C GLY A 643 -6.08 23.98 -30.28
N GLU A 644 -5.25 23.12 -30.83
CA GLU A 644 -4.06 22.61 -30.15
C GLU A 644 -2.81 23.36 -30.62
N ILE A 645 -1.98 23.76 -29.65
CA ILE A 645 -0.62 24.22 -29.91
C ILE A 645 0.32 23.24 -29.25
N GLU A 646 1.32 22.79 -30.00
CA GLU A 646 2.36 21.90 -29.53
C GLU A 646 3.72 22.57 -29.76
N VAL A 647 4.59 22.47 -28.76
CA VAL A 647 6.01 22.75 -28.87
C VAL A 647 6.80 21.47 -28.66
N GLU A 648 7.75 21.20 -29.55
CA GLU A 648 8.69 20.09 -29.50
C GLU A 648 10.10 20.65 -29.54
N ILE A 649 10.91 20.29 -28.55
CA ILE A 649 12.31 20.69 -28.43
C ILE A 649 13.18 19.45 -28.59
N ILE A 650 14.03 19.48 -29.60
CA ILE A 650 15.03 18.44 -29.90
C ILE A 650 16.40 19.12 -29.96
N GLY A 651 17.23 18.90 -28.95
CA GLY A 651 18.51 19.58 -28.73
C GLY A 651 18.35 21.09 -28.59
N THR A 652 18.68 21.83 -29.64
CA THR A 652 18.53 23.30 -29.72
C THR A 652 17.53 23.72 -30.80
N THR A 653 16.69 22.79 -31.25
CA THR A 653 15.66 23.04 -32.26
C THR A 653 14.28 23.01 -31.61
N CYS A 654 13.53 24.09 -31.77
CA CYS A 654 12.15 24.22 -31.34
C CYS A 654 11.22 24.15 -32.56
N ASN A 655 10.42 23.10 -32.64
CA ASN A 655 9.33 22.96 -33.61
C ASN A 655 8.01 23.32 -32.93
N VAL A 656 7.15 24.05 -33.63
CA VAL A 656 5.81 24.38 -33.15
C VAL A 656 4.78 23.93 -34.16
N TYR A 657 3.83 23.15 -33.67
CA TYR A 657 2.71 22.62 -34.42
C TYR A 657 1.41 23.28 -33.95
N VAL A 658 0.51 23.49 -34.89
CA VAL A 658 -0.87 23.94 -34.61
C VAL A 658 -1.82 22.97 -35.26
N ASP A 659 -2.71 22.37 -34.44
CA ASP A 659 -3.60 21.28 -34.84
C ASP A 659 -2.84 20.16 -35.59
N GLY A 660 -1.70 19.74 -35.04
CA GLY A 660 -0.83 18.68 -35.60
C GLY A 660 -0.05 19.07 -36.87
N THR A 661 -0.18 20.29 -37.37
CA THR A 661 0.56 20.76 -38.56
C THR A 661 1.75 21.62 -38.13
N LEU A 662 2.96 21.29 -38.59
CA LEU A 662 4.17 22.09 -38.33
C LEU A 662 4.01 23.50 -38.93
N ARG A 663 4.12 24.54 -38.10
CA ARG A 663 3.94 25.94 -38.53
C ARG A 663 5.20 26.77 -38.46
N VAL A 664 6.07 26.50 -37.50
CA VAL A 664 7.32 27.25 -37.35
C VAL A 664 8.39 26.40 -36.68
N THR A 665 9.62 26.53 -37.16
CA THR A 665 10.80 25.91 -36.57
C THR A 665 11.83 27.00 -36.31
N LYS A 666 12.41 27.00 -35.11
CA LYS A 666 13.55 27.84 -34.74
C LYS A 666 14.70 26.96 -34.31
N THR A 667 15.83 27.08 -34.97
CA THR A 667 17.08 26.41 -34.59
C THR A 667 17.95 27.33 -33.73
N GLY A 668 18.84 26.74 -32.94
CA GLY A 668 19.75 27.48 -32.05
C GLY A 668 19.06 28.12 -30.85
N VAL A 669 17.92 27.58 -30.38
CA VAL A 669 17.31 28.06 -29.14
C VAL A 669 18.22 27.73 -27.96
N THR A 670 18.43 28.72 -27.11
CA THR A 670 19.25 28.64 -25.89
C THR A 670 18.41 28.23 -24.68
N VAL A 671 17.10 28.50 -24.71
CA VAL A 671 16.12 27.96 -23.74
C VAL A 671 15.53 26.67 -24.28
N ASN A 672 16.18 25.54 -23.96
CA ASN A 672 15.76 24.20 -24.38
C ASN A 672 15.30 23.28 -23.23
N ARG A 673 15.17 23.83 -22.02
CA ARG A 673 14.71 23.16 -20.81
C ARG A 673 14.01 24.17 -19.91
N GLY A 674 13.10 23.73 -19.05
CA GLY A 674 12.37 24.65 -18.17
C GLY A 674 11.02 24.13 -17.69
N TYR A 675 10.27 24.97 -17.01
CA TYR A 675 8.93 24.67 -16.51
C TYR A 675 7.87 25.07 -17.53
N ALA A 676 6.91 24.17 -17.79
CA ALA A 676 5.83 24.45 -18.72
C ALA A 676 4.87 25.49 -18.14
N GLY A 677 4.28 26.32 -19.00
CA GLY A 677 3.31 27.31 -18.56
C GLY A 677 2.64 28.05 -19.70
N LEU A 678 1.84 29.04 -19.34
CA LEU A 678 1.13 29.90 -20.27
C LEU A 678 1.56 31.35 -20.08
N TYR A 679 1.55 32.09 -21.17
CA TYR A 679 1.89 33.50 -21.21
C TYR A 679 0.79 34.29 -21.91
N GLY A 680 0.46 35.46 -21.36
CA GLY A 680 -0.53 36.36 -21.93
C GLY A 680 -0.20 37.83 -21.70
N TYR A 681 -0.50 38.65 -22.68
CA TYR A 681 -0.18 40.07 -22.67
C TYR A 681 -1.29 40.97 -22.09
N ALA A 682 -1.01 41.78 -21.07
CA ALA A 682 -1.86 42.82 -20.45
C ALA A 682 -3.33 42.47 -20.14
N SER A 683 -4.18 42.56 -21.17
CA SER A 683 -5.63 42.33 -21.17
C SER A 683 -6.02 40.97 -21.78
N GLN A 684 -5.03 40.16 -22.18
CA GLN A 684 -5.25 38.89 -22.84
C GLN A 684 -6.07 37.93 -22.00
N ARG A 685 -7.09 37.38 -22.65
CA ARG A 685 -7.90 36.29 -22.14
C ARG A 685 -7.63 35.07 -23.01
N LEU A 686 -6.95 34.09 -22.43
CA LEU A 686 -6.83 32.76 -23.00
C LEU A 686 -7.49 31.77 -22.05
N ALA A 687 -8.13 30.75 -22.63
CA ALA A 687 -8.60 29.60 -21.88
C ALA A 687 -7.72 28.42 -22.23
N CYS A 688 -7.17 27.75 -21.23
CA CYS A 688 -6.51 26.47 -21.41
C CYS A 688 -7.52 25.38 -21.03
N HIS A 689 -7.89 24.55 -22.01
CA HIS A 689 -8.83 23.45 -21.83
C HIS A 689 -8.15 22.16 -21.39
N GLY A 690 -6.82 22.09 -21.53
CA GLY A 690 -6.00 20.95 -21.15
C GLY A 690 -4.58 21.14 -21.67
N ALA A 691 -3.60 20.54 -20.99
CA ALA A 691 -2.21 20.59 -21.41
C ALA A 691 -1.45 19.29 -21.04
N TRP A 692 -0.39 19.00 -21.80
CA TRP A 692 0.47 17.82 -21.69
C TRP A 692 1.93 18.11 -21.89
N VAL A 693 2.78 17.34 -21.23
CA VAL A 693 4.21 17.25 -21.52
C VAL A 693 4.61 15.81 -21.89
N LYS A 694 5.25 15.60 -23.05
CA LYS A 694 5.85 14.30 -23.44
C LYS A 694 7.32 14.22 -23.03
N GLY A 695 7.71 13.08 -22.46
CA GLY A 695 9.08 12.78 -22.02
C GLY A 695 9.15 11.99 -20.72
N TYR A 696 8.10 12.04 -19.90
CA TYR A 696 7.87 11.18 -18.74
C TYR A 696 6.35 11.08 -18.52
N THR A 697 5.82 9.86 -18.39
CA THR A 697 4.39 9.59 -18.40
C THR A 697 3.72 10.08 -17.11
N LYS A 698 3.08 11.25 -17.17
CA LYS A 698 1.83 11.50 -16.48
C LYS A 698 0.83 11.98 -17.53
N ALA A 699 0.02 11.00 -17.95
CA ALA A 699 -1.04 11.07 -18.95
C ALA A 699 -0.63 11.44 -20.39
N LEU A 700 -1.60 11.19 -21.30
CA LEU A 700 -1.98 11.94 -22.52
C LEU A 700 -1.85 11.20 -23.85
N TYR A 701 -2.68 11.47 -24.86
CA TYR A 701 -3.74 12.49 -25.07
C TYR A 701 -4.88 11.82 -25.88
N GLU A 702 -6.03 12.50 -25.92
CA GLU A 702 -7.31 12.17 -26.57
C GLU A 702 -7.28 11.69 -28.03
#